data_AF-A0A2S6PWB0-F1
#
_entry.id   AF-A0A2S6PWB0-F1
#
_cell.length_a   1.000
_cell.length_b   1.000
_cell.length_c   1.000
_cell.angle_alpha   90.00
_cell.angle_beta   90.00
_cell.angle_gamma   90.00
#
_symmetry.space_group_name_H-M   'P 1'
#
loop_
_entity.id
_entity.type
_entity.pdbx_description
1 polymer ?
#
loop_
_entity_poly.entity_id
_entity_poly.type
_entity_poly.pdbx_seq_one_letter_code
_entity_poly.pdbx_strand_id
1 'polypeptide(L)'
;MRSPRLAALELRRFGRGRMPRAALVALLLLPLLYGALYLWSFWDPYGRLDRVPVALVNEDKGADTGGEHLAAGDEITGKLLDSKVFDWHQVGSAEAERGVEDGTYYLSLTMPSDFSERIASSSGDSPGTGALRVRTNDANNYIVGQISRTVFAEVRSAASSKASRGFLDRIFIDFSGLHDATAKAAKGADDLESGLTKAKKGSKDLADGLKDAKSGSGTLSTGVTKLDKGAGDLETGSRQVAGGTQLLADKVNAVAEDVRPFLKDNGKAIGDTARLVADSSKAVRDNLDLLAEAAPTASAAAHTASDDLAEVYRDRCEDQPLPDPGVCPQLKRAKTAAEDVAKVSDDVNALVKNQKGDLAKLRTQLTTLEKQADALAKRSPHLDSDLESAVKKINALNTGAHKVAKGADTLHSGLGTAKKGAGDLDAGVKKLKAGATTLDSGLYRLGDGSSTLAQGLNDGVGKIPDYDKKDRDARTGVMADPVRLASSSLHAAPNYGTGFAPYFIPLSLWVGAMVAYMLIQPLNRRALAAGAPAWRIAFAGWLPVAATGLLQVAALMSVLHWQLGLRMTHAAGTIGFLALVTCCFAAIVQWLNARFGAAGRILVLAVLMLQLTSAGGTYPVQTSPGFFGAIHPYLPMTYVVDGLRRLITGGGLGPVWQACAVLVAFTAGALALTALSARRKQVWTLDRLHPELSL
;
A
#
# COMPACT_ATOMS: atom_id res chain seq x y z
N MET A 1 -27.58 -49.89 -88.08
CA MET A 1 -28.14 -50.10 -86.72
C MET A 1 -27.65 -48.97 -85.83
N ARG A 2 -28.51 -48.36 -84.99
CA ARG A 2 -28.06 -47.29 -84.08
C ARG A 2 -27.12 -47.89 -83.01
N SER A 3 -25.99 -47.24 -82.77
CA SER A 3 -24.96 -47.58 -81.77
C SER A 3 -25.48 -48.09 -80.40
N PRO A 4 -26.52 -47.50 -79.77
CA PRO A 4 -27.05 -48.03 -78.51
C PRO A 4 -27.69 -49.42 -78.60
N ARG A 5 -28.26 -49.80 -79.75
CA ARG A 5 -28.78 -51.17 -79.96
C ARG A 5 -27.65 -52.18 -80.12
N LEU A 6 -26.54 -51.79 -80.76
CA LEU A 6 -25.35 -52.64 -80.86
C LEU A 6 -24.74 -52.88 -79.46
N ALA A 7 -24.63 -51.83 -78.64
CA ALA A 7 -24.17 -51.95 -77.25
C ALA A 7 -25.08 -52.84 -76.38
N ALA A 8 -26.41 -52.70 -76.52
CA ALA A 8 -27.37 -53.55 -75.79
C ALA A 8 -27.30 -55.04 -76.23
N LEU A 9 -26.99 -55.31 -77.50
CA LEU A 9 -26.78 -56.66 -78.01
C LEU A 9 -25.48 -57.28 -77.46
N GLU A 10 -24.40 -56.49 -77.38
CA GLU A 10 -23.15 -56.91 -76.72
C GLU A 10 -23.36 -57.23 -75.24
N LEU A 11 -24.12 -56.41 -74.51
CA LEU A 11 -24.46 -56.70 -73.10
C LEU A 11 -25.34 -57.94 -72.94
N ARG A 12 -26.27 -58.19 -73.88
CA ARG A 12 -27.09 -59.43 -73.88
C ARG A 12 -26.26 -60.69 -74.09
N ARG A 13 -25.07 -60.61 -74.69
CA ARG A 13 -24.12 -61.74 -74.82
C ARG A 13 -23.69 -62.27 -73.45
N PHE A 14 -23.49 -61.38 -72.47
CA PHE A 14 -23.17 -61.77 -71.08
C PHE A 14 -24.37 -62.36 -70.33
N GLY A 15 -25.58 -62.22 -70.86
CA GLY A 15 -26.80 -62.82 -70.34
C GLY A 15 -27.00 -64.29 -70.70
N ARG A 16 -26.20 -64.89 -71.59
CA ARG A 16 -26.32 -66.29 -72.01
C ARG A 16 -25.33 -67.18 -71.24
N GLY A 17 -25.84 -67.98 -70.31
CA GLY A 17 -25.04 -68.89 -69.47
C GLY A 17 -24.76 -68.35 -68.06
N ARG A 18 -24.35 -69.23 -67.13
CA ARG A 18 -24.07 -68.86 -65.73
C ARG A 18 -22.71 -68.17 -65.56
N MET A 19 -21.70 -68.56 -66.34
CA MET A 19 -20.34 -68.05 -66.23
C MET A 19 -20.15 -66.59 -66.71
N PRO A 20 -20.70 -66.16 -67.88
CA PRO A 20 -20.58 -64.75 -68.30
C PRO A 20 -21.33 -63.77 -67.38
N ARG A 21 -22.45 -64.19 -66.77
CA ARG A 21 -23.17 -63.41 -65.75
C ARG A 21 -22.33 -63.24 -64.49
N ALA A 22 -21.70 -64.33 -64.02
CA ALA A 22 -20.79 -64.26 -62.88
C ALA A 22 -19.59 -63.34 -63.15
N ALA A 23 -19.04 -63.34 -64.37
CA ALA A 23 -17.97 -62.43 -64.76
C ALA A 23 -18.40 -60.95 -64.74
N LEU A 24 -19.62 -60.63 -65.21
CA LEU A 24 -20.16 -59.27 -65.16
C LEU A 24 -20.41 -58.80 -63.71
N VAL A 25 -20.94 -59.69 -62.85
CA VAL A 25 -21.10 -59.41 -61.41
C VAL A 25 -19.75 -59.17 -60.76
N ALA A 26 -18.75 -60.02 -61.02
CA ALA A 26 -17.40 -59.83 -60.48
C ALA A 26 -16.78 -58.51 -60.93
N LEU A 27 -17.01 -58.08 -62.18
CA LEU A 27 -16.56 -56.78 -62.70
C LEU A 27 -17.26 -55.61 -61.98
N LEU A 28 -18.58 -55.70 -61.74
CA LEU A 28 -19.34 -54.68 -61.00
C LEU A 28 -18.94 -54.59 -59.53
N LEU A 29 -18.52 -55.70 -58.91
CA LEU A 29 -18.05 -55.73 -57.52
C LEU A 29 -16.58 -55.29 -57.38
N LEU A 30 -15.81 -55.25 -58.46
CA LEU A 30 -14.38 -54.92 -58.43
C LEU A 30 -14.08 -53.52 -57.85
N PRO A 31 -14.83 -52.46 -58.20
CA PRO A 31 -14.69 -51.15 -57.53
C PRO A 31 -14.99 -51.19 -56.03
N LEU A 32 -15.87 -52.09 -55.56
CA LEU A 32 -16.15 -52.23 -54.11
C LEU A 32 -14.97 -52.88 -53.38
N LEU A 33 -14.28 -53.83 -53.99
CA LEU A 33 -13.06 -54.43 -53.43
C LEU A 33 -11.93 -53.40 -53.27
N TYR A 34 -11.83 -52.43 -54.18
CA TYR A 34 -10.83 -51.37 -54.09
C TYR A 34 -11.29 -50.22 -53.20
N GLY A 35 -12.38 -49.55 -53.56
CA GLY A 35 -12.84 -48.33 -52.90
C GLY A 35 -13.48 -48.58 -51.53
N ALA A 36 -14.47 -49.48 -51.46
CA ALA A 36 -15.24 -49.67 -50.22
C ALA A 36 -14.42 -50.41 -49.15
N LEU A 37 -13.65 -51.44 -49.52
CA LEU A 37 -12.79 -52.16 -48.57
C LEU A 37 -11.68 -51.26 -48.00
N TYR A 38 -11.03 -50.46 -48.85
CA TYR A 38 -9.97 -49.53 -48.43
C TYR A 38 -10.52 -48.42 -47.52
N LEU A 39 -11.63 -47.78 -47.92
CA LEU A 39 -12.28 -46.77 -47.09
C LEU A 39 -12.76 -47.36 -45.77
N TRP A 40 -13.32 -48.58 -45.76
CA TRP A 40 -13.74 -49.22 -44.53
C TRP A 40 -12.56 -49.46 -43.57
N SER A 41 -11.42 -49.91 -44.08
CA SER A 41 -10.22 -50.15 -43.29
C SER A 41 -9.63 -48.87 -42.68
N PHE A 42 -9.75 -47.74 -43.37
CA PHE A 42 -9.11 -46.47 -43.00
C PHE A 42 -10.10 -45.32 -42.80
N TRP A 43 -11.36 -45.62 -42.47
CA TRP A 43 -12.42 -44.63 -42.38
C TRP A 43 -12.16 -43.59 -41.28
N ASP A 44 -11.71 -44.06 -40.11
CA ASP A 44 -11.42 -43.21 -38.96
C ASP A 44 -10.30 -43.83 -38.09
N PRO A 45 -9.04 -43.79 -38.54
CA PRO A 45 -7.92 -44.30 -37.75
C PRO A 45 -7.60 -43.40 -36.54
N TYR A 46 -7.98 -42.10 -36.60
CA TYR A 46 -7.72 -41.13 -35.54
C TYR A 46 -8.69 -41.26 -34.37
N GLY A 47 -9.98 -41.53 -34.64
CA GLY A 47 -10.97 -41.84 -33.60
C GLY A 47 -10.78 -43.22 -32.94
N ARG A 48 -9.76 -43.99 -33.37
CA ARG A 48 -9.42 -45.32 -32.84
C ARG A 48 -8.03 -45.40 -32.21
N LEU A 49 -7.44 -44.24 -31.89
CA LEU A 49 -6.15 -44.18 -31.20
C LEU A 49 -6.24 -44.74 -29.77
N ASP A 50 -7.45 -44.78 -29.19
CA ASP A 50 -7.79 -45.40 -27.90
C ASP A 50 -7.49 -46.90 -27.81
N ARG A 51 -7.08 -47.53 -28.92
CA ARG A 51 -6.66 -48.94 -29.03
C ARG A 51 -5.15 -49.10 -29.25
N VAL A 52 -4.43 -48.00 -29.39
CA VAL A 52 -2.99 -47.99 -29.61
C VAL A 52 -2.31 -47.97 -28.24
N PRO A 53 -1.59 -49.05 -27.85
CA PRO A 53 -0.98 -49.15 -26.55
C PRO A 53 0.17 -48.14 -26.41
N VAL A 54 0.11 -47.34 -25.34
CA VAL A 54 1.09 -46.30 -25.01
C VAL A 54 1.52 -46.45 -23.56
N ALA A 55 2.83 -46.47 -23.32
CA ALA A 55 3.40 -46.50 -21.98
C ALA A 55 3.39 -45.10 -21.34
N LEU A 56 2.87 -44.99 -20.13
CA LEU A 56 2.88 -43.78 -19.32
C LEU A 56 3.74 -44.01 -18.07
N VAL A 57 4.79 -43.21 -17.91
CA VAL A 57 5.72 -43.32 -16.79
C VAL A 57 5.66 -42.02 -16.00
N ASN A 58 5.30 -42.10 -14.73
CA ASN A 58 5.34 -40.97 -13.82
C ASN A 58 6.43 -41.20 -12.77
N GLU A 59 7.57 -40.52 -12.90
CA GLU A 59 8.64 -40.52 -11.88
C GLU A 59 8.61 -39.28 -10.99
N ASP A 60 7.72 -38.31 -11.29
CA ASP A 60 7.61 -37.03 -10.62
C ASP A 60 7.31 -37.19 -9.12
N LYS A 61 7.97 -36.38 -8.29
CA LYS A 61 7.84 -36.44 -6.82
C LYS A 61 6.97 -35.35 -6.23
N GLY A 62 6.47 -34.43 -7.07
CA GLY A 62 5.82 -33.20 -6.61
C GLY A 62 6.84 -32.18 -6.06
N ALA A 63 6.37 -30.97 -5.77
CA ALA A 63 7.18 -29.91 -5.18
C ALA A 63 6.35 -28.99 -4.28
N ASP A 64 6.91 -28.57 -3.15
CA ASP A 64 6.27 -27.63 -2.24
C ASP A 64 6.71 -26.20 -2.57
N THR A 65 5.75 -25.33 -2.91
CA THR A 65 6.04 -23.93 -3.24
C THR A 65 4.99 -23.01 -2.66
N GLY A 66 5.43 -22.02 -1.88
CA GLY A 66 4.56 -20.94 -1.42
C GLY A 66 3.37 -21.40 -0.54
N GLY A 67 3.51 -22.52 0.17
CA GLY A 67 2.49 -23.08 1.07
C GLY A 67 1.54 -24.10 0.41
N GLU A 68 1.67 -24.37 -0.89
CA GLU A 68 0.89 -25.37 -1.62
C GLU A 68 1.79 -26.46 -2.21
N HIS A 69 1.30 -27.71 -2.20
CA HIS A 69 1.95 -28.85 -2.81
C HIS A 69 1.54 -28.96 -4.29
N LEU A 70 2.50 -28.81 -5.20
CA LEU A 70 2.31 -28.95 -6.63
C LEU A 70 2.69 -30.37 -7.07
N ALA A 71 1.70 -31.16 -7.48
CA ALA A 71 1.88 -32.50 -8.05
C ALA A 71 1.50 -32.50 -9.55
N ALA A 72 2.25 -31.77 -10.38
CA ALA A 72 1.95 -31.60 -11.79
C ALA A 72 2.04 -32.91 -12.58
N GLY A 73 2.97 -33.81 -12.24
CA GLY A 73 3.09 -35.14 -12.85
C GLY A 73 1.86 -36.00 -12.59
N ASP A 74 1.34 -36.02 -11.36
CA ASP A 74 0.14 -36.76 -11.00
C ASP A 74 -1.11 -36.22 -11.69
N GLU A 75 -1.25 -34.89 -11.76
CA GLU A 75 -2.39 -34.26 -12.44
C GLU A 75 -2.38 -34.57 -13.95
N ILE A 76 -1.22 -34.50 -14.60
CA ILE A 76 -1.08 -34.85 -16.02
C ILE A 76 -1.34 -36.34 -16.23
N THR A 77 -0.82 -37.21 -15.36
CA THR A 77 -1.04 -38.65 -15.42
C THR A 77 -2.53 -38.97 -15.37
N GLY A 78 -3.25 -38.43 -14.38
CA GLY A 78 -4.68 -38.64 -14.22
C GLY A 78 -5.47 -38.16 -15.45
N LYS A 79 -5.19 -36.96 -15.95
CA LYS A 79 -5.86 -36.42 -17.15
C LYS A 79 -5.62 -37.24 -18.40
N LEU A 80 -4.40 -37.75 -18.60
CA LEU A 80 -4.09 -38.59 -19.74
C LEU A 80 -4.85 -39.92 -19.66
N LEU A 81 -4.83 -40.58 -18.50
CA LEU A 81 -5.61 -41.81 -18.27
C LEU A 81 -7.12 -41.58 -18.51
N ASP A 82 -7.66 -40.44 -18.08
CA ASP A 82 -9.07 -40.08 -18.27
C ASP A 82 -9.42 -39.72 -19.72
N SER A 83 -8.48 -39.14 -20.47
CA SER A 83 -8.71 -38.63 -21.84
C SER A 83 -9.10 -39.70 -22.85
N LYS A 84 -8.71 -40.96 -22.60
CA LYS A 84 -8.89 -42.11 -23.50
C LYS A 84 -8.46 -41.85 -24.96
N VAL A 85 -7.52 -40.94 -25.18
CA VAL A 85 -6.98 -40.65 -26.52
C VAL A 85 -6.12 -41.81 -27.02
N PHE A 86 -5.37 -42.45 -26.12
CA PHE A 86 -4.61 -43.67 -26.35
C PHE A 86 -5.04 -44.76 -25.37
N ASP A 87 -4.66 -46.00 -25.64
CA ASP A 87 -4.71 -47.07 -24.65
C ASP A 87 -3.53 -46.90 -23.69
N TRP A 88 -3.73 -46.14 -22.62
CA TRP A 88 -2.68 -45.77 -21.68
C TRP A 88 -2.39 -46.89 -20.68
N HIS A 89 -1.12 -47.31 -20.61
CA HIS A 89 -0.64 -48.27 -19.64
C HIS A 89 0.38 -47.61 -18.72
N GLN A 90 0.02 -47.44 -17.45
CA GLN A 90 0.96 -46.93 -16.47
C GLN A 90 1.96 -48.03 -16.10
N VAL A 91 3.23 -47.81 -16.42
CA VAL A 91 4.30 -48.81 -16.27
C VAL A 91 5.58 -48.17 -15.74
N GLY A 92 6.51 -49.00 -15.27
CA GLY A 92 7.84 -48.53 -14.87
C GLY A 92 8.70 -48.10 -16.07
N SER A 93 9.68 -47.22 -15.83
CA SER A 93 10.58 -46.68 -16.86
C SER A 93 11.28 -47.79 -17.68
N ALA A 94 11.81 -48.82 -17.02
CA ALA A 94 12.47 -49.95 -17.68
C ALA A 94 11.52 -50.88 -18.47
N GLU A 95 10.23 -50.88 -18.13
CA GLU A 95 9.21 -51.61 -18.89
C GLU A 95 8.78 -50.81 -20.13
N ALA A 96 8.57 -49.50 -19.97
CA ALA A 96 8.29 -48.60 -21.07
C ALA A 96 9.41 -48.64 -22.14
N GLU A 97 10.68 -48.59 -21.72
CA GLU A 97 11.82 -48.66 -22.65
C GLU A 97 11.84 -49.97 -23.44
N ARG A 98 11.68 -51.11 -22.77
CA ARG A 98 11.66 -52.43 -23.43
C ARG A 98 10.45 -52.59 -24.33
N GLY A 99 9.27 -52.19 -23.85
CA GLY A 99 8.02 -52.31 -24.59
C GLY A 99 7.96 -51.42 -25.83
N VAL A 100 8.62 -50.26 -25.83
CA VAL A 100 8.76 -49.42 -27.04
C VAL A 100 9.75 -50.03 -28.04
N GLU A 101 10.81 -50.71 -27.58
CA GLU A 101 11.78 -51.36 -28.47
C GLU A 101 11.19 -52.60 -29.16
N ASP A 102 10.50 -53.45 -28.40
CA ASP A 102 9.94 -54.72 -28.89
C ASP A 102 8.59 -54.58 -29.63
N GLY A 103 7.89 -53.45 -29.45
CA GLY A 103 6.62 -53.17 -30.12
C GLY A 103 5.37 -53.44 -29.28
N THR A 104 5.51 -53.77 -28.00
CA THR A 104 4.40 -53.83 -27.05
C THR A 104 3.70 -52.47 -26.90
N TYR A 105 4.49 -51.40 -26.86
CA TYR A 105 4.00 -50.02 -26.86
C TYR A 105 4.50 -49.30 -28.12
N TYR A 106 3.64 -48.49 -28.75
CA TYR A 106 4.07 -47.70 -29.91
C TYR A 106 4.97 -46.52 -29.50
N LEU A 107 4.85 -46.07 -28.25
CA LEU A 107 5.62 -44.98 -27.67
C LEU A 107 5.52 -44.97 -26.14
N SER A 108 6.35 -44.16 -25.50
CA SER A 108 6.25 -43.82 -24.08
C SER A 108 6.24 -42.32 -23.83
N LEU A 109 5.45 -41.88 -22.86
CA LEU A 109 5.55 -40.55 -22.24
C LEU A 109 6.08 -40.71 -20.81
N THR A 110 7.12 -39.96 -20.46
CA THR A 110 7.73 -39.99 -19.14
C THR A 110 7.76 -38.58 -18.52
N MET A 111 7.18 -38.47 -17.32
CA MET A 111 7.36 -37.31 -16.45
C MET A 111 8.58 -37.58 -15.56
N PRO A 112 9.66 -36.80 -15.69
CA PRO A 112 10.88 -36.99 -14.88
C PRO A 112 10.64 -36.67 -13.40
N SER A 113 11.54 -37.13 -12.53
CA SER A 113 11.41 -36.94 -11.08
C SER A 113 11.45 -35.49 -10.58
N ASP A 114 12.02 -34.60 -11.38
CA ASP A 114 12.17 -33.17 -11.09
C ASP A 114 11.14 -32.32 -11.86
N PHE A 115 10.09 -32.93 -12.42
CA PHE A 115 9.14 -32.23 -13.28
C PHE A 115 8.38 -31.12 -12.54
N SER A 116 7.72 -31.45 -11.42
CA SER A 116 7.00 -30.46 -10.61
C SER A 116 7.94 -29.45 -9.98
N GLU A 117 9.13 -29.86 -9.55
CA GLU A 117 10.15 -28.97 -8.97
C GLU A 117 10.59 -27.90 -9.97
N ARG A 118 10.88 -28.29 -11.23
CA ARG A 118 11.26 -27.32 -12.27
C ARG A 118 10.12 -26.40 -12.67
N ILE A 119 8.88 -26.88 -12.69
CA ILE A 119 7.72 -26.03 -12.95
C ILE A 119 7.53 -25.03 -11.81
N ALA A 120 7.67 -25.49 -10.56
CA ALA A 120 7.59 -24.65 -9.37
C ALA A 120 8.74 -23.64 -9.25
N SER A 121 9.92 -23.97 -9.78
CA SER A 121 11.10 -23.09 -9.70
C SER A 121 11.00 -21.87 -10.62
N SER A 122 9.97 -21.75 -11.45
CA SER A 122 9.77 -20.62 -12.37
C SER A 122 9.69 -19.26 -11.66
N SER A 123 9.29 -19.23 -10.38
CA SER A 123 9.25 -18.04 -9.52
C SER A 123 10.45 -17.88 -8.57
N GLY A 124 11.40 -18.83 -8.57
CA GLY A 124 12.56 -18.82 -7.68
C GLY A 124 13.82 -18.19 -8.28
N ASP A 125 14.94 -18.30 -7.55
CA ASP A 125 16.23 -17.73 -7.95
C ASP A 125 16.82 -18.40 -9.20
N SER A 126 16.49 -19.66 -9.46
CA SER A 126 16.97 -20.45 -10.61
C SER A 126 15.81 -21.10 -11.38
N PRO A 127 15.21 -20.37 -12.34
CA PRO A 127 14.07 -20.88 -13.10
C PRO A 127 14.47 -21.99 -14.06
N GLY A 128 13.80 -23.13 -13.95
CA GLY A 128 13.97 -24.31 -14.81
C GLY A 128 12.73 -24.58 -15.65
N THR A 129 12.86 -25.39 -16.70
CA THR A 129 11.71 -25.90 -17.46
C THR A 129 11.53 -27.38 -17.19
N GLY A 130 10.29 -27.81 -16.92
CA GLY A 130 9.95 -29.22 -16.80
C GLY A 130 9.92 -29.88 -18.18
N ALA A 131 10.69 -30.95 -18.39
CA ALA A 131 10.77 -31.62 -19.69
C ALA A 131 9.97 -32.93 -19.71
N LEU A 132 8.83 -32.92 -20.40
CA LEU A 132 8.12 -34.16 -20.74
C LEU A 132 8.96 -34.94 -21.76
N ARG A 133 9.30 -36.19 -21.44
CA ARG A 133 10.12 -37.05 -22.30
C ARG A 133 9.23 -37.97 -23.12
N VAL A 134 9.28 -37.85 -24.45
CA VAL A 134 8.57 -38.74 -25.37
C VAL A 134 9.56 -39.62 -26.11
N ARG A 135 9.32 -40.93 -26.11
CA ARG A 135 10.12 -41.88 -26.90
C ARG A 135 9.21 -42.58 -27.89
N THR A 136 9.55 -42.52 -29.16
CA THR A 136 8.86 -43.24 -30.25
C THR A 136 9.79 -44.28 -30.85
N ASN A 137 9.24 -45.24 -31.58
CA ASN A 137 10.03 -46.18 -32.39
C ASN A 137 9.43 -46.27 -33.79
N ASP A 138 10.09 -45.65 -34.77
CA ASP A 138 9.57 -45.59 -36.14
C ASP A 138 9.59 -46.97 -36.83
N ALA A 139 10.33 -47.95 -36.27
CA ALA A 139 10.28 -49.35 -36.71
C ALA A 139 9.00 -50.09 -36.29
N ASN A 140 8.25 -49.59 -35.30
CA ASN A 140 6.93 -50.13 -34.95
C ASN A 140 5.85 -49.56 -35.89
N ASN A 141 5.79 -48.23 -36.03
CA ASN A 141 5.00 -47.54 -37.05
C ASN A 141 5.38 -46.05 -37.14
N TYR A 142 5.78 -45.59 -38.34
CA TYR A 142 6.17 -44.19 -38.58
C TYR A 142 5.04 -43.16 -38.39
N ILE A 143 3.81 -43.49 -38.83
CA ILE A 143 2.66 -42.58 -38.75
C ILE A 143 2.26 -42.35 -37.29
N VAL A 144 2.30 -43.38 -36.45
CA VAL A 144 2.05 -43.22 -35.01
C VAL A 144 3.08 -42.30 -34.38
N GLY A 145 4.37 -42.45 -34.72
CA GLY A 145 5.42 -41.55 -34.24
C GLY A 145 5.13 -40.08 -34.58
N GLN A 146 4.64 -39.80 -35.79
CA GLN A 146 4.26 -38.44 -36.22
C GLN A 146 3.01 -37.92 -35.48
N ILE A 147 1.92 -38.68 -35.49
CA ILE A 147 0.65 -38.31 -34.82
C ILE A 147 0.91 -38.03 -33.35
N SER A 148 1.69 -38.89 -32.71
CA SER A 148 1.96 -38.80 -31.29
C SER A 148 2.78 -37.57 -30.94
N ARG A 149 3.81 -37.22 -31.73
CA ARG A 149 4.55 -35.96 -31.53
C ARG A 149 3.63 -34.74 -31.58
N THR A 150 2.65 -34.73 -32.49
CA THR A 150 1.65 -33.65 -32.57
C THR A 150 0.73 -33.64 -31.36
N VAL A 151 0.21 -34.80 -30.93
CA VAL A 151 -0.66 -34.93 -29.74
C VAL A 151 0.08 -34.50 -28.47
N PHE A 152 1.34 -34.92 -28.29
CA PHE A 152 2.14 -34.53 -27.12
C PHE A 152 2.58 -33.07 -27.15
N ALA A 153 2.76 -32.47 -28.33
CA ALA A 153 2.98 -31.03 -28.44
C ALA A 153 1.75 -30.24 -27.95
N GLU A 154 0.54 -30.73 -28.23
CA GLU A 154 -0.70 -30.13 -27.72
C GLU A 154 -0.83 -30.31 -26.20
N VAL A 155 -0.55 -31.51 -25.68
CA VAL A 155 -0.52 -31.78 -24.22
C VAL A 155 0.50 -30.87 -23.52
N ARG A 156 1.71 -30.73 -24.09
CA ARG A 156 2.73 -29.79 -23.61
C ARG A 156 2.21 -28.36 -23.65
N SER A 157 1.54 -27.95 -24.72
CA SER A 157 0.97 -26.60 -24.86
C SER A 157 -0.07 -26.29 -23.80
N ALA A 158 -1.00 -27.22 -23.55
CA ALA A 158 -2.01 -27.09 -22.50
C ALA A 158 -1.38 -27.04 -21.10
N ALA A 159 -0.38 -27.88 -20.82
CA ALA A 159 0.36 -27.88 -19.56
C ALA A 159 1.13 -26.56 -19.36
N SER A 160 1.80 -26.07 -20.42
CA SER A 160 2.54 -24.82 -20.45
C SER A 160 1.62 -23.63 -20.17
N SER A 161 0.46 -23.55 -20.84
CA SER A 161 -0.53 -22.48 -20.63
C SER A 161 -1.08 -22.45 -19.20
N LYS A 162 -1.37 -23.62 -18.61
CA LYS A 162 -1.86 -23.70 -17.22
C LYS A 162 -0.78 -23.25 -16.23
N ALA A 163 0.46 -23.69 -16.42
CA ALA A 163 1.59 -23.30 -15.58
C ALA A 163 1.86 -21.78 -15.67
N SER A 164 1.87 -21.20 -16.88
CA SER A 164 2.04 -19.77 -17.06
C SER A 164 0.92 -18.94 -16.41
N ARG A 165 -0.35 -19.39 -16.45
CA ARG A 165 -1.45 -18.71 -15.75
C ARG A 165 -1.27 -18.70 -14.25
N GLY A 166 -0.98 -19.86 -13.64
CA GLY A 166 -0.76 -19.96 -12.20
C GLY A 166 0.40 -19.08 -11.73
N PHE A 167 1.44 -18.98 -12.55
CA PHE A 167 2.56 -18.09 -12.31
C PHE A 167 2.18 -16.60 -12.40
N LEU A 168 1.47 -16.18 -13.46
CA LEU A 168 1.04 -14.79 -13.63
C LEU A 168 0.12 -14.33 -12.50
N ASP A 169 -0.81 -15.18 -12.06
CA ASP A 169 -1.70 -14.87 -10.93
C ASP A 169 -0.90 -14.60 -9.64
N ARG A 170 0.14 -15.42 -9.35
CA ARG A 170 1.03 -15.21 -8.20
C ARG A 170 1.76 -13.87 -8.29
N ILE A 171 2.34 -13.57 -9.46
CA ILE A 171 3.03 -12.31 -9.74
C ILE A 171 2.11 -11.11 -9.51
N PHE A 172 0.89 -11.14 -10.03
CA PHE A 172 -0.04 -10.02 -9.90
C PHE A 172 -0.49 -9.81 -8.46
N ILE A 173 -0.68 -10.90 -7.69
CA ILE A 173 -0.98 -10.81 -6.25
C ILE A 173 0.19 -10.20 -5.49
N ASP A 174 1.42 -10.67 -5.74
CA ASP A 174 2.62 -10.17 -5.07
C ASP A 174 2.90 -8.70 -5.42
N PHE A 175 2.75 -8.29 -6.68
CA PHE A 175 2.88 -6.89 -7.10
C PHE A 175 1.76 -6.01 -6.53
N SER A 176 0.52 -6.50 -6.44
CA SER A 176 -0.57 -5.75 -5.81
C SER A 176 -0.30 -5.52 -4.33
N GLY A 177 0.23 -6.53 -3.63
CA GLY A 177 0.65 -6.40 -2.23
C GLY A 177 1.78 -5.38 -2.05
N LEU A 178 2.78 -5.40 -2.94
CA LEU A 178 3.89 -4.44 -2.95
C LEU A 178 3.42 -3.02 -3.26
N HIS A 179 2.53 -2.85 -4.23
CA HIS A 179 1.91 -1.56 -4.56
C HIS A 179 1.14 -1.00 -3.37
N ASP A 180 0.27 -1.79 -2.75
CA ASP A 180 -0.56 -1.34 -1.63
C ASP A 180 0.28 -0.97 -0.40
N ALA A 181 1.33 -1.74 -0.11
CA ALA A 181 2.27 -1.43 0.96
C ALA A 181 3.05 -0.13 0.68
N THR A 182 3.53 0.04 -0.55
CA THR A 182 4.30 1.22 -0.97
C THR A 182 3.43 2.48 -1.01
N ALA A 183 2.18 2.37 -1.50
CA ALA A 183 1.22 3.47 -1.52
C ALA A 183 0.80 3.90 -0.10
N LYS A 184 0.59 2.94 0.82
CA LYS A 184 0.35 3.25 2.25
C LYS A 184 1.55 3.93 2.89
N ALA A 185 2.77 3.48 2.58
CA ALA A 185 3.99 4.08 3.12
C ALA A 185 4.23 5.50 2.59
N ALA A 186 4.04 5.72 1.29
CA ALA A 186 4.12 7.05 0.68
C ALA A 186 3.09 8.02 1.30
N LYS A 187 1.84 7.59 1.43
CA LYS A 187 0.79 8.38 2.09
C LYS A 187 1.11 8.68 3.56
N GLY A 188 1.65 7.70 4.29
CA GLY A 188 2.09 7.88 5.68
C GLY A 188 3.25 8.86 5.81
N ALA A 189 4.16 8.91 4.84
CA ALA A 189 5.25 9.87 4.79
C ALA A 189 4.74 11.29 4.51
N ASP A 190 3.82 11.45 3.55
CA ASP A 190 3.19 12.75 3.24
C ASP A 190 2.41 13.31 4.45
N ASP A 191 1.65 12.46 5.14
CA ASP A 191 0.89 12.83 6.34
C ASP A 191 1.83 13.26 7.48
N LEU A 192 2.97 12.57 7.64
CA LEU A 192 3.99 12.88 8.63
C LEU A 192 4.70 14.21 8.33
N GLU A 193 5.06 14.47 7.07
CA GLU A 193 5.67 15.73 6.63
C GLU A 193 4.72 16.93 6.86
N SER A 194 3.45 16.76 6.50
CA SER A 194 2.41 17.77 6.72
C SER A 194 2.20 18.04 8.22
N GLY A 195 2.17 16.99 9.03
CA GLY A 195 2.06 17.06 10.49
C GLY A 195 3.25 17.77 11.14
N LEU A 196 4.48 17.42 10.73
CA LEU A 196 5.73 18.06 11.18
C LEU A 196 5.76 19.54 10.84
N THR A 197 5.33 19.93 9.63
CA THR A 197 5.28 21.33 9.21
C THR A 197 4.33 22.15 10.08
N LYS A 198 3.13 21.63 10.34
CA LYS A 198 2.15 22.27 11.24
C LYS A 198 2.66 22.36 12.68
N ALA A 199 3.26 21.28 13.19
CA ALA A 199 3.79 21.25 14.54
C ALA A 199 4.97 22.21 14.73
N LYS A 200 5.88 22.30 13.74
CA LYS A 200 7.01 23.25 13.75
C LYS A 200 6.52 24.70 13.75
N LYS A 201 5.49 25.00 12.96
CA LYS A 201 4.84 26.31 12.98
C LYS A 201 4.22 26.60 14.36
N GLY A 202 3.42 25.69 14.91
CA GLY A 202 2.80 25.88 16.22
C GLY A 202 3.80 26.00 17.37
N SER A 203 4.92 25.26 17.31
CA SER A 203 6.02 25.36 18.28
C SER A 203 6.69 26.74 18.22
N LYS A 204 6.90 27.27 17.00
CA LYS A 204 7.43 28.62 16.80
C LYS A 204 6.48 29.69 17.34
N ASP A 205 5.19 29.60 17.00
CA ASP A 205 4.16 30.52 17.48
C ASP A 205 4.08 30.50 19.02
N LEU A 206 4.17 29.32 19.64
CA LEU A 206 4.23 29.16 21.09
C LEU A 206 5.49 29.81 21.70
N ALA A 207 6.65 29.61 21.09
CA ALA A 207 7.91 30.18 21.55
C ALA A 207 7.88 31.72 21.49
N ASP A 208 7.31 32.28 20.42
CA ASP A 208 7.14 33.72 20.24
C ASP A 208 6.14 34.28 21.27
N GLY A 209 4.97 33.64 21.44
CA GLY A 209 4.01 34.04 22.48
C GLY A 209 4.54 33.96 23.91
N LEU A 210 5.39 32.97 24.21
CA LEU A 210 6.06 32.85 25.50
C LEU A 210 7.14 33.92 25.74
N LYS A 211 7.75 34.44 24.68
CA LYS A 211 8.67 35.59 24.77
C LYS A 211 7.91 36.85 25.21
N ASP A 212 6.73 37.08 24.63
CA ASP A 212 5.89 38.22 24.98
C ASP A 212 5.31 38.09 26.39
N ALA A 213 4.79 36.91 26.74
CA ALA A 213 4.34 36.60 28.10
C ALA A 213 5.48 36.77 29.12
N LYS A 214 6.73 36.45 28.74
CA LYS A 214 7.89 36.63 29.60
C LYS A 214 8.21 38.10 29.85
N SER A 215 8.13 38.91 28.80
CA SER A 215 8.30 40.37 28.90
C SER A 215 7.21 41.00 29.77
N GLY A 216 5.95 40.60 29.54
CA GLY A 216 4.78 41.09 30.29
C GLY A 216 4.84 40.72 31.78
N SER A 217 5.13 39.46 32.10
CA SER A 217 5.27 38.99 33.49
C SER A 217 6.44 39.67 34.22
N GLY A 218 7.57 39.90 33.55
CA GLY A 218 8.68 40.66 34.12
C GLY A 218 8.33 42.14 34.39
N THR A 219 7.59 42.76 33.48
CA THR A 219 7.07 44.13 33.65
C THR A 219 6.10 44.22 34.82
N LEU A 220 5.16 43.27 34.92
CA LEU A 220 4.21 43.17 36.03
C LEU A 220 4.94 42.98 37.37
N SER A 221 5.88 42.02 37.45
CA SER A 221 6.68 41.78 38.65
C SER A 221 7.44 43.03 39.10
N THR A 222 8.03 43.75 38.15
CA THR A 222 8.74 45.01 38.43
C THR A 222 7.79 46.11 38.90
N GLY A 223 6.63 46.26 38.25
CA GLY A 223 5.62 47.25 38.61
C GLY A 223 5.03 47.01 40.00
N VAL A 224 4.67 45.77 40.31
CA VAL A 224 4.15 45.40 41.63
C VAL A 224 5.22 45.57 42.71
N THR A 225 6.49 45.27 42.42
CA THR A 225 7.60 45.54 43.37
C THR A 225 7.75 47.04 43.68
N LYS A 226 7.56 47.92 42.70
CA LYS A 226 7.56 49.38 42.92
C LYS A 226 6.36 49.82 43.76
N LEU A 227 5.17 49.28 43.47
CA LEU A 227 3.95 49.57 44.24
C LEU A 227 4.06 49.08 45.68
N ASP A 228 4.55 47.86 45.89
CA ASP A 228 4.83 47.26 47.20
C ASP A 228 5.75 48.18 48.03
N LYS A 229 6.86 48.62 47.43
CA LYS A 229 7.77 49.58 48.08
C LYS A 229 7.08 50.90 48.43
N GLY A 230 6.36 51.51 47.49
CA GLY A 230 5.66 52.77 47.72
C GLY A 230 4.53 52.65 48.75
N ALA A 231 3.87 51.50 48.83
CA ALA A 231 2.87 51.21 49.86
C ALA A 231 3.52 51.03 51.23
N GLY A 232 4.70 50.42 51.32
CA GLY A 232 5.49 50.37 52.55
C GLY A 232 5.94 51.75 53.04
N ASP A 233 6.33 52.64 52.12
CA ASP A 233 6.64 54.04 52.43
C ASP A 233 5.39 54.78 52.94
N LEU A 234 4.23 54.57 52.30
CA LEU A 234 2.93 55.14 52.72
C LEU A 234 2.48 54.60 54.08
N GLU A 235 2.61 53.30 54.34
CA GLU A 235 2.32 52.67 55.63
C GLU A 235 3.17 53.32 56.73
N THR A 236 4.48 53.45 56.49
CA THR A 236 5.42 54.06 57.43
C THR A 236 5.05 55.52 57.71
N GLY A 237 4.83 56.33 56.67
CA GLY A 237 4.43 57.72 56.82
C GLY A 237 3.07 57.88 57.50
N SER A 238 2.09 57.03 57.19
CA SER A 238 0.77 57.06 57.81
C SER A 238 0.83 56.68 59.30
N ARG A 239 1.67 55.71 59.67
CA ARG A 239 1.93 55.37 61.09
C ARG A 239 2.60 56.53 61.83
N GLN A 240 3.52 57.25 61.19
CA GLN A 240 4.13 58.44 61.80
C GLN A 240 3.09 59.54 62.05
N VAL A 241 2.20 59.81 61.08
CA VAL A 241 1.10 60.78 61.25
C VAL A 241 0.12 60.32 62.35
N ALA A 242 -0.25 59.04 62.37
CA ALA A 242 -1.10 58.48 63.43
C ALA A 242 -0.44 58.62 64.81
N GLY A 243 0.86 58.32 64.94
CA GLY A 243 1.61 58.53 66.18
C GLY A 243 1.71 60.00 66.60
N GLY A 244 1.94 60.91 65.66
CA GLY A 244 1.99 62.35 65.92
C GLY A 244 0.64 62.95 66.32
N THR A 245 -0.44 62.52 65.68
CA THR A 245 -1.81 62.94 66.03
C THR A 245 -2.29 62.33 67.34
N GLN A 246 -1.83 61.12 67.68
CA GLN A 246 -2.03 60.53 69.01
C GLN A 246 -1.36 61.39 70.08
N LEU A 247 -0.08 61.73 69.90
CA LEU A 247 0.64 62.60 70.85
C LEU A 247 -0.03 63.97 71.02
N LEU A 248 -0.52 64.56 69.92
CA LEU A 248 -1.26 65.83 69.97
C LEU A 248 -2.59 65.67 70.70
N ALA A 249 -3.35 64.62 70.40
CA ALA A 249 -4.62 64.32 71.07
C ALA A 249 -4.40 64.11 72.57
N ASP A 250 -3.42 63.30 72.96
CA ASP A 250 -3.10 63.03 74.37
C ASP A 250 -2.78 64.34 75.11
N LYS A 251 -1.92 65.19 74.53
CA LYS A 251 -1.58 66.49 75.13
C LYS A 251 -2.77 67.43 75.24
N VAL A 252 -3.58 67.53 74.19
CA VAL A 252 -4.73 68.46 74.18
C VAL A 252 -5.86 67.97 75.08
N ASN A 253 -6.10 66.66 75.14
CA ASN A 253 -7.04 66.09 76.11
C ASN A 253 -6.56 66.34 77.55
N ALA A 254 -5.27 66.14 77.87
CA ALA A 254 -4.73 66.43 79.20
C ALA A 254 -4.90 67.92 79.58
N VAL A 255 -4.53 68.85 78.68
CA VAL A 255 -4.74 70.29 78.92
C VAL A 255 -6.23 70.63 79.07
N ALA A 256 -7.10 70.00 78.28
CA ALA A 256 -8.53 70.22 78.39
C ALA A 256 -9.10 69.66 79.70
N GLU A 257 -8.63 68.50 80.17
CA GLU A 257 -9.01 67.95 81.48
C GLU A 257 -8.63 68.90 82.62
N ASP A 258 -7.46 69.54 82.54
CA ASP A 258 -7.00 70.50 83.55
C ASP A 258 -7.74 71.86 83.48
N VAL A 259 -7.94 72.41 82.28
CA VAL A 259 -8.37 73.81 82.09
C VAL A 259 -9.90 73.94 81.98
N ARG A 260 -10.61 72.93 81.47
CA ARG A 260 -12.07 73.01 81.26
C ARG A 260 -12.86 73.20 82.55
N PRO A 261 -12.60 72.49 83.66
CA PRO A 261 -13.32 72.72 84.92
C PRO A 261 -13.23 74.19 85.35
N PHE A 262 -12.02 74.75 85.28
CA PHE A 262 -11.80 76.17 85.59
C PHE A 262 -12.58 77.10 84.67
N LEU A 263 -12.54 76.90 83.35
CA LEU A 263 -13.28 77.74 82.39
C LEU A 263 -14.80 77.60 82.52
N LYS A 264 -15.30 76.40 82.84
CA LYS A 264 -16.72 76.14 83.04
C LYS A 264 -17.23 76.84 84.31
N ASP A 265 -16.48 76.73 85.40
CA ASP A 265 -16.88 77.27 86.69
C ASP A 265 -16.68 78.80 86.76
N ASN A 266 -15.67 79.33 86.06
CA ASN A 266 -15.29 80.74 86.12
C ASN A 266 -15.59 81.52 84.85
N GLY A 267 -16.07 80.91 83.77
CA GLY A 267 -16.26 81.57 82.47
C GLY A 267 -17.20 82.78 82.54
N LYS A 268 -18.26 82.70 83.34
CA LYS A 268 -19.13 83.87 83.60
C LYS A 268 -18.41 84.95 84.41
N ALA A 269 -17.71 84.57 85.49
CA ALA A 269 -16.97 85.50 86.33
C ALA A 269 -15.83 86.20 85.59
N ILE A 270 -15.11 85.49 84.73
CA ILE A 270 -14.07 86.04 83.83
C ILE A 270 -14.72 87.03 82.85
N GLY A 271 -15.88 86.69 82.29
CA GLY A 271 -16.61 87.56 81.38
C GLY A 271 -17.10 88.84 82.05
N ASP A 272 -17.69 88.71 83.24
CA ASP A 272 -18.19 89.82 84.05
C ASP A 272 -17.03 90.72 84.52
N THR A 273 -15.91 90.14 84.94
CA THR A 273 -14.69 90.87 85.34
C THR A 273 -14.07 91.60 84.15
N ALA A 274 -13.97 90.94 82.99
CA ALA A 274 -13.46 91.57 81.78
C ALA A 274 -14.38 92.72 81.33
N ARG A 275 -15.70 92.57 81.47
CA ARG A 275 -16.65 93.64 81.20
C ARG A 275 -16.50 94.80 82.19
N LEU A 276 -16.33 94.52 83.48
CA LEU A 276 -16.04 95.53 84.49
C LEU A 276 -14.74 96.29 84.18
N VAL A 277 -13.69 95.60 83.75
CA VAL A 277 -12.41 96.22 83.35
C VAL A 277 -12.60 97.09 82.10
N ALA A 278 -13.38 96.65 81.11
CA ALA A 278 -13.71 97.46 79.94
C ALA A 278 -14.48 98.73 80.34
N ASP A 279 -15.53 98.59 81.14
CA ASP A 279 -16.37 99.69 81.61
C ASP A 279 -15.57 100.68 82.48
N SER A 280 -14.72 100.17 83.37
CA SER A 280 -13.85 101.01 84.23
C SER A 280 -12.78 101.73 83.41
N SER A 281 -12.18 101.08 82.42
CA SER A 281 -11.19 101.71 81.52
C SER A 281 -11.83 102.84 80.73
N LYS A 282 -13.07 102.64 80.27
CA LYS A 282 -13.89 103.65 79.62
C LYS A 282 -14.18 104.83 80.56
N ALA A 283 -14.64 104.56 81.79
CA ALA A 283 -14.94 105.61 82.76
C ALA A 283 -13.70 106.44 83.15
N VAL A 284 -12.54 105.82 83.35
CA VAL A 284 -11.29 106.53 83.62
C VAL A 284 -10.89 107.40 82.43
N ARG A 285 -10.99 106.86 81.22
CA ARG A 285 -10.73 107.63 79.99
C ARG A 285 -11.62 108.87 79.90
N ASP A 286 -12.92 108.70 80.10
CA ASP A 286 -13.89 109.79 79.99
C ASP A 286 -13.64 110.87 81.07
N ASN A 287 -13.21 110.49 82.29
CA ASN A 287 -12.80 111.45 83.34
C ASN A 287 -11.48 112.17 83.04
N LEU A 288 -10.53 111.49 82.39
CA LEU A 288 -9.28 112.12 81.94
C LEU A 288 -9.55 113.18 80.87
N ASP A 289 -10.48 112.91 79.97
CA ASP A 289 -10.92 113.86 78.94
C ASP A 289 -11.59 115.08 79.60
N LEU A 290 -12.48 114.86 80.58
CA LEU A 290 -13.09 115.96 81.37
C LEU A 290 -12.05 116.81 82.11
N LEU A 291 -11.05 116.19 82.76
CA LEU A 291 -9.99 116.91 83.46
C LEU A 291 -9.14 117.75 82.50
N ALA A 292 -8.84 117.21 81.32
CA ALA A 292 -8.07 117.90 80.30
C ALA A 292 -8.81 119.12 79.73
N GLU A 293 -10.14 119.05 79.63
CA GLU A 293 -11.00 120.14 79.16
C GLU A 293 -11.25 121.20 80.24
N ALA A 294 -11.55 120.80 81.48
CA ALA A 294 -11.98 121.71 82.54
C ALA A 294 -10.85 122.52 83.19
N ALA A 295 -9.63 121.96 83.27
CA ALA A 295 -8.49 122.58 83.94
C ALA A 295 -8.12 123.99 83.41
N PRO A 296 -7.98 124.23 82.08
CA PRO A 296 -7.67 125.57 81.57
C PRO A 296 -8.80 126.57 81.81
N THR A 297 -10.06 126.14 81.73
CA THR A 297 -11.22 126.99 81.98
C THR A 297 -11.32 127.37 83.46
N ALA A 298 -11.05 126.43 84.37
CA ALA A 298 -11.05 126.67 85.82
C ALA A 298 -9.94 127.64 86.25
N SER A 299 -8.72 127.50 85.72
CA SER A 299 -7.60 128.43 85.94
C SER A 299 -7.96 129.84 85.49
N ALA A 300 -8.49 130.01 84.28
CA ALA A 300 -8.90 131.33 83.77
C ALA A 300 -9.99 131.98 84.64
N ALA A 301 -11.05 131.23 85.00
CA ALA A 301 -12.13 131.75 85.81
C ALA A 301 -11.68 132.13 87.24
N ALA A 302 -10.77 131.35 87.83
CA ALA A 302 -10.23 131.62 89.16
C ALA A 302 -9.37 132.90 89.19
N HIS A 303 -8.56 133.16 88.15
CA HIS A 303 -7.82 134.42 88.00
C HIS A 303 -8.76 135.61 87.90
N THR A 304 -9.79 135.54 87.05
CA THR A 304 -10.79 136.61 86.94
C THR A 304 -11.42 136.93 88.30
N ALA A 305 -11.84 135.90 89.05
CA ALA A 305 -12.43 136.11 90.37
C ALA A 305 -11.42 136.70 91.38
N SER A 306 -10.15 136.30 91.31
CA SER A 306 -9.07 136.84 92.14
C SER A 306 -8.80 138.32 91.85
N ASP A 307 -8.72 138.69 90.57
CA ASP A 307 -8.51 140.05 90.12
C ASP A 307 -9.67 140.96 90.53
N ASP A 308 -10.91 140.52 90.32
CA ASP A 308 -12.12 141.24 90.73
C ASP A 308 -12.14 141.49 92.25
N LEU A 309 -11.82 140.48 93.07
CA LEU A 309 -11.76 140.64 94.53
C LEU A 309 -10.59 141.55 94.96
N ALA A 310 -9.47 141.50 94.26
CA ALA A 310 -8.33 142.36 94.53
C ALA A 310 -8.65 143.84 94.24
N GLU A 311 -9.39 144.10 93.16
CA GLU A 311 -9.90 145.44 92.82
C GLU A 311 -10.86 145.95 93.89
N VAL A 312 -11.86 145.14 94.27
CA VAL A 312 -12.82 145.52 95.33
C VAL A 312 -12.13 145.82 96.66
N TYR A 313 -11.10 145.04 97.03
CA TYR A 313 -10.32 145.29 98.23
C TYR A 313 -9.55 146.61 98.15
N ARG A 314 -8.90 146.90 97.02
CA ARG A 314 -8.16 148.16 96.81
C ARG A 314 -9.06 149.38 96.99
N ASP A 315 -10.18 149.39 96.26
CA ASP A 315 -11.11 150.51 96.21
C ASP A 315 -11.74 150.82 97.57
N ARG A 316 -12.03 149.78 98.36
CA ARG A 316 -12.76 149.91 99.63
C ARG A 316 -11.85 150.07 100.84
N CYS A 317 -10.62 149.58 100.77
CA CYS A 317 -9.77 149.43 101.94
C CYS A 317 -8.40 150.08 101.85
N GLU A 318 -7.88 150.33 100.65
CA GLU A 318 -6.59 151.00 100.47
C GLU A 318 -6.78 152.47 100.07
N ASP A 319 -7.70 152.76 99.15
CA ASP A 319 -7.81 154.09 98.53
C ASP A 319 -8.80 155.05 99.22
N GLN A 320 -9.50 154.62 100.29
CA GLN A 320 -10.41 155.49 101.04
C GLN A 320 -9.73 156.22 102.23
N PRO A 321 -10.01 157.52 102.44
CA PRO A 321 -9.34 158.33 103.46
C PRO A 321 -9.67 157.96 104.92
N LEU A 322 -10.79 157.26 105.16
CA LEU A 322 -11.15 156.65 106.46
C LEU A 322 -11.67 155.22 106.23
N PRO A 323 -10.79 154.22 106.12
CA PRO A 323 -11.21 152.85 105.82
C PRO A 323 -11.90 152.19 107.01
N ASP A 324 -12.96 151.41 106.74
CA ASP A 324 -13.77 150.75 107.77
C ASP A 324 -13.00 149.56 108.40
N PRO A 325 -12.62 149.66 109.70
CA PRO A 325 -11.85 148.61 110.36
C PRO A 325 -12.64 147.30 110.53
N GLY A 326 -13.96 147.30 110.39
CA GLY A 326 -14.81 146.11 110.49
C GLY A 326 -14.80 145.21 109.25
N VAL A 327 -14.62 145.77 108.05
CA VAL A 327 -14.83 145.05 106.77
C VAL A 327 -13.51 144.67 106.10
N CYS A 328 -12.51 145.54 106.16
CA CYS A 328 -11.26 145.36 105.42
C CYS A 328 -10.44 144.11 105.76
N PRO A 329 -10.36 143.65 107.03
CA PRO A 329 -9.68 142.39 107.34
C PRO A 329 -10.37 141.16 106.71
N GLN A 330 -11.68 141.20 106.48
CA GLN A 330 -12.42 140.10 105.86
C GLN A 330 -12.24 140.10 104.34
N LEU A 331 -12.34 141.27 103.69
CA LEU A 331 -12.06 141.39 102.24
C LEU A 331 -10.61 141.00 101.91
N LYS A 332 -9.64 141.35 102.77
CA LYS A 332 -8.24 140.92 102.59
C LYS A 332 -8.12 139.39 102.57
N ARG A 333 -8.81 138.68 103.47
CA ARG A 333 -8.83 137.20 103.49
C ARG A 333 -9.52 136.64 102.25
N ALA A 334 -10.63 137.23 101.83
CA ALA A 334 -11.36 136.77 100.65
C ALA A 334 -10.51 136.94 99.38
N LYS A 335 -9.83 138.07 99.22
CA LYS A 335 -8.84 138.29 98.16
C LYS A 335 -7.74 137.23 98.20
N THR A 336 -7.08 137.04 99.34
CA THR A 336 -6.00 136.05 99.46
C THR A 336 -6.48 134.63 99.17
N ALA A 337 -7.69 134.27 99.61
CA ALA A 337 -8.29 132.97 99.29
C ALA A 337 -8.59 132.81 97.79
N ALA A 338 -9.02 133.87 97.10
CA ALA A 338 -9.22 133.85 95.66
C ALA A 338 -7.88 133.74 94.89
N GLU A 339 -6.84 134.44 95.35
CA GLU A 339 -5.46 134.30 94.83
C GLU A 339 -4.95 132.86 95.03
N ASP A 340 -5.20 132.25 96.19
CA ASP A 340 -4.83 130.86 96.47
C ASP A 340 -5.59 129.88 95.56
N VAL A 341 -6.89 130.09 95.30
CA VAL A 341 -7.68 129.26 94.37
C VAL A 341 -7.20 129.43 92.93
N ALA A 342 -6.84 130.64 92.51
CA ALA A 342 -6.24 130.89 91.19
C ALA A 342 -4.92 130.14 91.05
N LYS A 343 -4.06 130.19 92.08
CA LYS A 343 -2.79 129.47 92.11
C LYS A 343 -2.95 127.95 92.08
N VAL A 344 -3.90 127.39 92.84
CA VAL A 344 -4.19 125.94 92.80
C VAL A 344 -4.73 125.54 91.43
N SER A 345 -5.59 126.37 90.83
CA SER A 345 -6.13 126.10 89.50
C SER A 345 -5.05 126.18 88.43
N ASP A 346 -4.05 127.06 88.59
CA ASP A 346 -2.84 127.10 87.76
C ASP A 346 -1.98 125.87 87.94
N ASP A 347 -1.76 125.40 89.17
CA ASP A 347 -1.00 124.17 89.42
C ASP A 347 -1.68 122.97 88.74
N VAL A 348 -3.01 122.88 88.78
CA VAL A 348 -3.81 121.84 88.08
C VAL A 348 -3.72 122.01 86.57
N ASN A 349 -3.89 123.21 86.04
CA ASN A 349 -3.78 123.49 84.60
C ASN A 349 -2.36 123.24 84.08
N ALA A 350 -1.33 123.64 84.84
CA ALA A 350 0.07 123.38 84.54
C ALA A 350 0.37 121.88 84.59
N LEU A 351 -0.17 121.14 85.56
CA LEU A 351 -0.06 119.68 85.60
C LEU A 351 -0.67 119.05 84.34
N VAL A 352 -1.90 119.42 83.97
CA VAL A 352 -2.57 118.93 82.75
C VAL A 352 -1.79 119.30 81.48
N LYS A 353 -1.26 120.53 81.40
CA LYS A 353 -0.49 121.02 80.25
C LYS A 353 0.87 120.35 80.12
N ASN A 354 1.60 120.24 81.23
CA ASN A 354 2.93 119.62 81.28
C ASN A 354 2.84 118.10 81.04
N GLN A 355 1.75 117.46 81.49
CA GLN A 355 1.52 116.02 81.34
C GLN A 355 0.65 115.64 80.14
N LYS A 356 0.35 116.58 79.22
CA LYS A 356 -0.53 116.35 78.06
C LYS A 356 -0.14 115.13 77.24
N GLY A 357 1.16 114.91 77.04
CA GLY A 357 1.69 113.76 76.29
C GLY A 357 1.44 112.42 76.99
N ASP A 358 1.59 112.37 78.31
CA ASP A 358 1.42 111.14 79.09
C ASP A 358 -0.05 110.81 79.35
N LEU A 359 -0.91 111.83 79.53
CA LEU A 359 -2.36 111.67 79.55
C LEU A 359 -2.89 111.09 78.24
N ALA A 360 -2.37 111.55 77.09
CA ALA A 360 -2.71 111.00 75.77
C ALA A 360 -2.27 109.54 75.59
N LYS A 361 -1.10 109.16 76.12
CA LYS A 361 -0.64 107.75 76.11
C LYS A 361 -1.54 106.87 76.98
N LEU A 362 -1.85 107.29 78.20
CA LEU A 362 -2.74 106.57 79.11
C LEU A 362 -4.11 106.34 78.49
N ARG A 363 -4.68 107.37 77.84
CA ARG A 363 -5.94 107.28 77.07
C ARG A 363 -5.91 106.19 76.00
N THR A 364 -4.79 106.08 75.27
CA THR A 364 -4.60 105.08 74.21
C THR A 364 -4.48 103.67 74.80
N GLN A 365 -3.76 103.51 75.90
CA GLN A 365 -3.65 102.24 76.62
C GLN A 365 -5.00 101.77 77.17
N LEU A 366 -5.78 102.67 77.78
CA LEU A 366 -7.14 102.39 78.26
C LEU A 366 -8.07 101.95 77.11
N THR A 367 -7.94 102.55 75.93
CA THR A 367 -8.71 102.14 74.74
C THR A 367 -8.34 100.73 74.26
N THR A 368 -7.05 100.37 74.33
CA THR A 368 -6.60 99.02 73.96
C THR A 368 -7.08 97.99 74.98
N LEU A 369 -6.97 98.31 76.27
CA LEU A 369 -7.45 97.48 77.36
C LEU A 369 -8.96 97.26 77.29
N GLU A 370 -9.74 98.31 77.03
CA GLU A 370 -11.19 98.24 76.79
C GLU A 370 -11.52 97.24 75.68
N LYS A 371 -10.88 97.36 74.50
CA LYS A 371 -11.14 96.45 73.36
C LYS A 371 -10.79 95.00 73.67
N GLN A 372 -9.65 94.75 74.32
CA GLN A 372 -9.21 93.40 74.67
C GLN A 372 -10.13 92.78 75.73
N ALA A 373 -10.52 93.56 76.72
CA ALA A 373 -11.39 93.12 77.80
C ALA A 373 -12.83 92.87 77.29
N ASP A 374 -13.36 93.71 76.38
CA ASP A 374 -14.65 93.48 75.72
C ASP A 374 -14.63 92.22 74.82
N ALA A 375 -13.54 92.00 74.08
CA ALA A 375 -13.37 90.79 73.28
C ALA A 375 -13.31 89.52 74.16
N LEU A 376 -12.61 89.58 75.30
CA LEU A 376 -12.58 88.50 76.29
C LEU A 376 -13.97 88.29 76.89
N ALA A 377 -14.66 89.36 77.28
CA ALA A 377 -16.01 89.29 77.85
C ALA A 377 -17.02 88.60 76.92
N LYS A 378 -16.95 88.89 75.61
CA LYS A 378 -17.80 88.26 74.59
C LYS A 378 -17.50 86.78 74.37
N ARG A 379 -16.23 86.37 74.45
CA ARG A 379 -15.82 84.98 74.21
C ARG A 379 -15.93 84.10 75.46
N SER A 380 -15.79 84.69 76.65
CA SER A 380 -15.74 83.99 77.93
C SER A 380 -16.87 82.98 78.16
N PRO A 381 -18.16 83.28 77.83
CA PRO A 381 -19.26 82.33 78.00
C PRO A 381 -19.14 81.06 77.16
N HIS A 382 -18.31 81.07 76.11
CA HIS A 382 -18.16 79.97 75.16
C HIS A 382 -16.78 79.31 75.20
N LEU A 383 -15.86 79.76 76.08
CA LEU A 383 -14.48 79.24 76.11
C LEU A 383 -14.41 77.73 76.40
N ASP A 384 -15.26 77.21 77.30
CA ASP A 384 -15.34 75.76 77.56
C ASP A 384 -15.85 74.98 76.34
N SER A 385 -16.93 75.44 75.72
CA SER A 385 -17.51 74.77 74.54
C SER A 385 -16.62 74.85 73.30
N ASP A 386 -15.87 75.95 73.14
CA ASP A 386 -14.88 76.14 72.08
C ASP A 386 -13.72 75.16 72.27
N LEU A 387 -13.22 75.01 73.50
CA LEU A 387 -12.17 74.06 73.84
C LEU A 387 -12.65 72.61 73.66
N GLU A 388 -13.85 72.26 74.11
CA GLU A 388 -14.45 70.94 73.88
C GLU A 388 -14.58 70.62 72.39
N SER A 389 -15.01 71.60 71.59
CA SER A 389 -15.13 71.45 70.14
C SER A 389 -13.77 71.25 69.46
N ALA A 390 -12.73 71.95 69.91
CA ALA A 390 -11.36 71.77 69.43
C ALA A 390 -10.82 70.38 69.78
N VAL A 391 -11.04 69.91 71.01
CA VAL A 391 -10.67 68.56 71.47
C VAL A 391 -11.36 67.49 70.61
N LYS A 392 -12.67 67.62 70.37
CA LYS A 392 -13.42 66.69 69.49
C LYS A 392 -12.85 66.63 68.08
N LYS A 393 -12.49 67.78 67.50
CA LYS A 393 -11.87 67.84 66.15
C LYS A 393 -10.50 67.16 66.13
N ILE A 394 -9.68 67.33 67.18
CA ILE A 394 -8.37 66.68 67.30
C ILE A 394 -8.52 65.17 67.48
N ASN A 395 -9.47 64.71 68.29
CA ASN A 395 -9.74 63.28 68.46
C ASN A 395 -10.28 62.64 67.18
N ALA A 396 -11.11 63.36 66.41
CA ALA A 396 -11.56 62.93 65.09
C ALA A 396 -10.40 62.86 64.08
N LEU A 397 -9.49 63.84 64.09
CA LEU A 397 -8.27 63.83 63.28
C LEU A 397 -7.39 62.61 63.63
N ASN A 398 -7.15 62.35 64.91
CA ASN A 398 -6.40 61.19 65.39
C ASN A 398 -7.05 59.87 64.91
N THR A 399 -8.36 59.74 65.09
CA THR A 399 -9.11 58.56 64.61
C THR A 399 -9.00 58.38 63.09
N GLY A 400 -9.09 59.47 62.33
CA GLY A 400 -8.91 59.48 60.88
C GLY A 400 -7.50 59.03 60.47
N ALA A 401 -6.46 59.55 61.14
CA ALA A 401 -5.08 59.18 60.88
C ALA A 401 -4.81 57.69 61.13
N HIS A 402 -5.35 57.11 62.22
CA HIS A 402 -5.24 55.67 62.50
C HIS A 402 -5.98 54.81 61.45
N LYS A 403 -7.13 55.25 60.95
CA LYS A 403 -7.83 54.56 59.85
C LYS A 403 -7.01 54.55 58.57
N VAL A 404 -6.37 55.66 58.22
CA VAL A 404 -5.46 55.74 57.07
C VAL A 404 -4.26 54.82 57.26
N ALA A 405 -3.64 54.82 58.43
CA ALA A 405 -2.51 53.92 58.73
C ALA A 405 -2.89 52.44 58.58
N LYS A 406 -4.07 52.03 59.08
CA LYS A 406 -4.58 50.66 58.91
C LYS A 406 -4.91 50.32 57.44
N GLY A 407 -5.45 51.28 56.69
CA GLY A 407 -5.69 51.12 55.26
C GLY A 407 -4.39 50.94 54.47
N ALA A 408 -3.36 51.72 54.79
CA ALA A 408 -2.04 51.62 54.17
C ALA A 408 -1.36 50.27 54.46
N ASP A 409 -1.47 49.77 55.70
CA ASP A 409 -0.99 48.44 56.12
C ASP A 409 -1.67 47.30 55.33
N THR A 410 -2.98 47.39 55.15
CA THR A 410 -3.75 46.42 54.36
C THR A 410 -3.33 46.46 52.88
N LEU A 411 -3.14 47.67 52.32
CA LEU A 411 -2.69 47.85 50.94
C LEU A 411 -1.29 47.27 50.72
N HIS A 412 -0.33 47.55 51.60
CA HIS A 412 1.02 47.00 51.51
C HIS A 412 1.02 45.48 51.61
N SER A 413 0.28 44.90 52.57
CA SER A 413 0.13 43.44 52.69
C SER A 413 -0.48 42.78 51.45
N GLY A 414 -1.50 43.40 50.86
CA GLY A 414 -2.11 42.94 49.60
C GLY A 414 -1.15 43.00 48.41
N LEU A 415 -0.35 44.07 48.32
CA LEU A 415 0.69 44.21 47.29
C LEU A 415 1.84 43.21 47.49
N GLY A 416 2.20 42.86 48.72
CA GLY A 416 3.14 41.78 49.00
C GLY A 416 2.65 40.42 48.48
N THR A 417 1.35 40.14 48.59
CA THR A 417 0.74 38.94 48.01
C THR A 417 0.74 38.98 46.49
N ALA A 418 0.38 40.12 45.90
CA ALA A 418 0.43 40.32 44.45
C ALA A 418 1.85 40.19 43.89
N LYS A 419 2.86 40.67 44.62
CA LYS A 419 4.28 40.57 44.27
C LYS A 419 4.72 39.11 44.19
N LYS A 420 4.32 38.30 45.19
CA LYS A 420 4.57 36.86 45.17
C LYS A 420 3.90 36.19 43.96
N GLY A 421 2.62 36.47 43.71
CA GLY A 421 1.90 35.92 42.56
C GLY A 421 2.51 36.32 41.21
N ALA A 422 2.98 37.56 41.07
CA ALA A 422 3.69 38.02 39.88
C ALA A 422 5.03 37.28 39.68
N GLY A 423 5.75 37.01 40.78
CA GLY A 423 6.96 36.19 40.76
C GLY A 423 6.70 34.73 40.37
N ASP A 424 5.63 34.14 40.89
CA ASP A 424 5.22 32.76 40.55
C ASP A 424 4.82 32.65 39.07
N LEU A 425 4.10 33.65 38.53
CA LEU A 425 3.79 33.76 37.11
C LEU A 425 5.07 33.87 36.26
N ASP A 426 6.01 34.74 36.64
CA ASP A 426 7.30 34.92 35.96
C ASP A 426 8.12 33.61 35.89
N ALA A 427 8.07 32.82 36.97
CA ALA A 427 8.70 31.51 37.07
C ALA A 427 7.96 30.43 36.25
N GLY A 428 6.62 30.44 36.27
CA GLY A 428 5.79 29.55 35.45
C GLY A 428 6.03 29.75 33.95
N VAL A 429 6.09 31.01 33.49
CA VAL A 429 6.42 31.34 32.10
C VAL A 429 7.84 30.89 31.72
N LYS A 430 8.83 31.00 32.63
CA LYS A 430 10.18 30.44 32.41
C LYS A 430 10.15 28.93 32.21
N LYS A 431 9.38 28.18 33.01
CA LYS A 431 9.23 26.73 32.87
C LYS A 431 8.56 26.36 31.54
N LEU A 432 7.48 27.06 31.16
CA LEU A 432 6.82 26.84 29.88
C LEU A 432 7.76 27.10 28.71
N LYS A 433 8.58 28.16 28.78
CA LYS A 433 9.59 28.46 27.76
C LYS A 433 10.60 27.31 27.61
N ALA A 434 11.10 26.76 28.71
CA ALA A 434 12.01 25.60 28.66
C ALA A 434 11.33 24.36 28.06
N GLY A 435 10.05 24.13 28.39
CA GLY A 435 9.24 23.07 27.78
C GLY A 435 9.06 23.25 26.26
N ALA A 436 8.79 24.48 25.81
CA ALA A 436 8.68 24.80 24.39
C ALA A 436 10.01 24.58 23.64
N THR A 437 11.16 24.92 24.25
CA THR A 437 12.48 24.60 23.66
C THR A 437 12.72 23.09 23.56
N THR A 438 12.24 22.32 24.54
CA THR A 438 12.32 20.86 24.51
C THR A 438 11.43 20.28 23.42
N LEU A 439 10.21 20.80 23.25
CA LEU A 439 9.30 20.43 22.17
C LEU A 439 9.92 20.70 20.80
N ASP A 440 10.51 21.89 20.60
CA ASP A 440 11.20 22.26 19.37
C ASP A 440 12.34 21.28 19.05
N SER A 441 13.16 20.95 20.04
CA SER A 441 14.23 19.95 19.91
C SER A 441 13.69 18.55 19.57
N GLY A 442 12.56 18.15 20.16
CA GLY A 442 11.87 16.91 19.86
C GLY A 442 11.33 16.85 18.43
N LEU A 443 10.80 17.96 17.92
CA LEU A 443 10.33 18.08 16.53
C LEU A 443 11.48 17.98 15.53
N TYR A 444 12.66 18.52 15.85
CA TYR A 444 13.88 18.31 15.05
C TYR A 444 14.27 16.83 14.98
N ARG A 445 14.28 16.11 16.11
CA ARG A 445 14.57 14.66 16.13
C ARG A 445 13.54 13.84 15.37
N LEU A 446 12.27 14.23 15.43
CA LEU A 446 11.20 13.58 14.66
C LEU A 446 11.37 13.84 13.15
N GLY A 447 11.78 15.04 12.75
CA GLY A 447 12.15 15.37 11.38
C GLY A 447 13.29 14.50 10.84
N ASP A 448 14.35 14.32 11.62
CA ASP A 448 15.47 13.41 11.26
C ASP A 448 15.02 11.95 11.15
N GLY A 449 14.16 11.48 12.07
CA GLY A 449 13.57 10.15 12.00
C GLY A 449 12.72 9.95 10.74
N SER A 450 11.97 10.97 10.32
CA SER A 450 11.20 10.95 9.09
C SER A 450 12.09 10.90 7.84
N SER A 451 13.23 11.60 7.85
CA SER A 451 14.25 11.50 6.79
C SER A 451 14.85 10.09 6.72
N THR A 452 15.14 9.49 7.88
CA THR A 452 15.63 8.11 7.97
C THR A 452 14.61 7.11 7.42
N LEU A 453 13.32 7.31 7.69
CA LEU A 453 12.24 6.50 7.12
C LEU A 453 12.17 6.63 5.59
N ALA A 454 12.26 7.85 5.06
CA ALA A 454 12.31 8.08 3.61
C ALA A 454 13.52 7.41 2.95
N GLN A 455 14.66 7.39 3.65
CA GLN A 455 15.87 6.71 3.20
C GLN A 455 15.70 5.18 3.22
N GLY A 456 15.11 4.61 4.27
CA GLY A 456 14.78 3.19 4.33
C GLY A 456 13.75 2.74 3.28
N LEU A 457 12.82 3.62 2.89
CA LEU A 457 11.91 3.41 1.77
C LEU A 457 12.66 3.37 0.42
N ASN A 458 13.63 4.26 0.21
CA ASN A 458 14.54 4.20 -0.96
C ASN A 458 15.42 2.94 -0.95
N ASP A 459 15.94 2.54 0.20
CA ASP A 459 16.68 1.28 0.34
C ASP A 459 15.79 0.07 0.01
N GLY A 460 14.49 0.16 0.33
CA GLY A 460 13.47 -0.82 -0.06
C GLY A 460 13.30 -0.94 -1.58
N VAL A 461 13.39 0.17 -2.33
CA VAL A 461 13.43 0.14 -3.80
C VAL A 461 14.68 -0.61 -4.28
N GLY A 462 15.81 -0.45 -3.62
CA GLY A 462 17.04 -1.20 -3.91
C GLY A 462 16.94 -2.72 -3.65
N LYS A 463 15.94 -3.17 -2.88
CA LYS A 463 15.64 -4.60 -2.68
C LYS A 463 14.70 -5.18 -3.74
N ILE A 464 14.08 -4.34 -4.57
CA ILE A 464 13.35 -4.80 -5.76
C ILE A 464 14.42 -5.18 -6.79
N PRO A 465 14.49 -6.44 -7.24
CA PRO A 465 15.54 -6.86 -8.15
C PRO A 465 15.44 -6.12 -9.49
N ASP A 466 16.45 -5.31 -9.84
CA ASP A 466 16.62 -4.79 -11.20
C ASP A 466 17.36 -5.84 -12.02
N TYR A 467 16.60 -6.81 -12.54
CA TYR A 467 17.15 -7.82 -13.43
C TYR A 467 17.58 -7.15 -14.73
N ASP A 468 18.81 -7.43 -15.17
CA ASP A 468 19.28 -6.97 -16.46
C ASP A 468 18.47 -7.60 -17.62
N LYS A 469 18.67 -7.11 -18.85
CA LYS A 469 17.91 -7.59 -20.01
C LYS A 469 18.08 -9.10 -20.27
N LYS A 470 19.27 -9.66 -20.03
CA LYS A 470 19.54 -11.10 -20.26
C LYS A 470 18.83 -11.96 -19.23
N ASP A 471 18.87 -11.57 -17.97
CA ASP A 471 18.17 -12.27 -16.90
C ASP A 471 16.66 -12.20 -17.09
N ARG A 472 16.14 -11.04 -17.52
CA ARG A 472 14.72 -10.90 -17.88
C ARG A 472 14.35 -11.78 -19.07
N ASP A 473 15.13 -11.81 -20.14
CA ASP A 473 14.83 -12.62 -21.33
C ASP A 473 14.89 -14.12 -21.02
N ALA A 474 15.87 -14.57 -20.23
CA ALA A 474 15.99 -15.97 -19.81
C ALA A 474 14.82 -16.39 -18.92
N ARG A 475 14.45 -15.57 -17.94
CA ARG A 475 13.29 -15.79 -17.06
C ARG A 475 11.98 -15.77 -17.85
N THR A 476 11.80 -14.81 -18.75
CA THR A 476 10.64 -14.73 -19.64
C THR A 476 10.54 -15.98 -20.53
N GLY A 477 11.67 -16.49 -21.03
CA GLY A 477 11.71 -17.73 -21.81
C GLY A 477 11.23 -18.95 -21.01
N VAL A 478 11.60 -19.04 -19.72
CA VAL A 478 11.10 -20.11 -18.84
C VAL A 478 9.63 -19.89 -18.47
N MET A 479 9.19 -18.65 -18.28
CA MET A 479 7.81 -18.33 -17.89
C MET A 479 6.80 -18.46 -19.03
N ALA A 480 7.22 -18.16 -20.27
CA ALA A 480 6.40 -18.27 -21.47
C ALA A 480 6.29 -19.71 -21.98
N ASP A 481 7.30 -20.55 -21.70
CA ASP A 481 7.28 -21.98 -22.06
C ASP A 481 7.86 -22.87 -20.94
N PRO A 482 7.17 -22.96 -19.77
CA PRO A 482 7.66 -23.69 -18.59
C PRO A 482 7.73 -25.20 -18.79
N VAL A 483 7.00 -25.73 -19.79
CA VAL A 483 6.98 -27.15 -20.11
C VAL A 483 7.59 -27.38 -21.49
N ARG A 484 8.70 -28.09 -21.55
CA ARG A 484 9.33 -28.51 -22.81
C ARG A 484 8.99 -29.95 -23.15
N LEU A 485 9.00 -30.25 -24.44
CA LEU A 485 8.86 -31.62 -24.95
C LEU A 485 10.21 -32.12 -25.44
N ALA A 486 10.83 -33.03 -24.70
CA ALA A 486 12.04 -33.73 -25.10
C ALA A 486 11.64 -34.99 -25.88
N SER A 487 11.61 -34.90 -27.20
CA SER A 487 11.27 -36.05 -28.06
C SER A 487 12.53 -36.77 -28.55
N SER A 488 12.52 -38.10 -28.48
CA SER A 488 13.54 -38.98 -29.07
C SER A 488 12.86 -40.10 -29.87
N SER A 489 13.42 -40.46 -31.02
CA SER A 489 12.90 -41.55 -31.86
C SER A 489 13.98 -42.64 -31.99
N LEU A 490 13.64 -43.85 -31.56
CA LEU A 490 14.40 -45.07 -31.82
C LEU A 490 14.20 -45.48 -33.29
N HIS A 491 15.28 -45.94 -33.93
CA HIS A 491 15.27 -46.43 -35.31
C HIS A 491 14.57 -45.46 -36.28
N ALA A 492 14.90 -44.18 -36.16
CA ALA A 492 14.15 -43.09 -36.79
C ALA A 492 14.15 -43.18 -38.32
N ALA A 493 12.98 -43.03 -38.93
CA ALA A 493 12.88 -42.92 -40.38
C ALA A 493 13.17 -41.46 -40.79
N PRO A 494 14.19 -41.20 -41.62
CA PRO A 494 14.62 -39.83 -41.94
C PRO A 494 13.61 -39.04 -42.77
N ASN A 495 12.70 -39.72 -43.47
CA ASN A 495 11.69 -39.08 -44.30
C ASN A 495 10.47 -40.00 -44.50
N TYR A 496 9.37 -39.40 -44.97
CA TYR A 496 8.12 -40.08 -45.29
C TYR A 496 8.31 -41.28 -46.21
N GLY A 497 9.15 -41.15 -47.25
CA GLY A 497 9.43 -42.24 -48.20
C GLY A 497 10.04 -43.47 -47.52
N THR A 498 10.97 -43.27 -46.57
CA THR A 498 11.61 -44.36 -45.82
C THR A 498 10.62 -45.06 -44.88
N GLY A 499 9.75 -44.30 -44.20
CA GLY A 499 8.72 -44.86 -43.32
C GLY A 499 7.67 -45.71 -44.06
N PHE A 500 7.38 -45.38 -45.32
CA PHE A 500 6.39 -46.08 -46.16
C PHE A 500 6.99 -47.16 -47.07
N ALA A 501 8.31 -47.19 -47.27
CA ALA A 501 8.98 -48.18 -48.11
C ALA A 501 8.63 -49.65 -47.75
N PRO A 502 8.58 -50.05 -46.46
CA PRO A 502 8.16 -51.40 -46.05
C PRO A 502 6.78 -51.83 -46.56
N TYR A 503 5.91 -50.87 -46.89
CA TYR A 503 4.56 -51.14 -47.40
C TYR A 503 4.47 -51.13 -48.93
N PHE A 504 5.09 -50.14 -49.60
CA PHE A 504 5.03 -50.03 -51.06
C PHE A 504 5.94 -51.02 -51.80
N ILE A 505 7.08 -51.41 -51.20
CA ILE A 505 7.97 -52.43 -51.78
C ILE A 505 7.22 -53.75 -52.00
N PRO A 506 6.63 -54.39 -50.98
CA PRO A 506 5.92 -55.66 -51.18
C PRO A 506 4.68 -55.51 -52.07
N LEU A 507 3.97 -54.38 -52.01
CA LEU A 507 2.87 -54.09 -52.92
C LEU A 507 3.32 -54.18 -54.39
N SER A 508 4.44 -53.56 -54.72
CA SER A 508 4.99 -53.58 -56.08
C SER A 508 5.39 -55.00 -56.53
N LEU A 509 5.95 -55.81 -55.63
CA LEU A 509 6.35 -57.19 -55.92
C LEU A 509 5.15 -58.11 -56.13
N TRP A 510 4.07 -57.94 -55.35
CA TRP A 510 2.84 -58.69 -55.56
C TRP A 510 2.22 -58.37 -56.92
N VAL A 511 2.13 -57.08 -57.26
CA VAL A 511 1.63 -56.63 -58.58
C VAL A 511 2.54 -57.16 -59.70
N GLY A 512 3.87 -57.15 -59.50
CA GLY A 512 4.84 -57.74 -60.41
C GLY A 512 4.56 -59.22 -60.68
N ALA A 513 4.35 -60.02 -59.63
CA ALA A 513 3.97 -61.43 -59.76
C ALA A 513 2.61 -61.63 -60.44
N MET A 514 1.61 -60.79 -60.13
CA MET A 514 0.30 -60.81 -60.76
C MET A 514 0.39 -60.58 -62.28
N VAL A 515 1.14 -59.56 -62.71
CA VAL A 515 1.36 -59.25 -64.13
C VAL A 515 2.18 -60.34 -64.81
N ALA A 516 3.20 -60.87 -64.13
CA ALA A 516 4.01 -61.96 -64.67
C ALA A 516 3.16 -63.18 -65.04
N TYR A 517 2.19 -63.57 -64.21
CA TYR A 517 1.26 -64.69 -64.51
C TYR A 517 0.10 -64.32 -65.45
N MET A 518 -0.03 -63.05 -65.85
CA MET A 518 -0.87 -62.69 -67.01
C MET A 518 -0.16 -63.05 -68.33
N LEU A 519 1.18 -62.94 -68.36
CA LEU A 519 2.02 -63.23 -69.52
C LEU A 519 2.46 -64.71 -69.56
N ILE A 520 2.90 -65.23 -68.42
CA ILE A 520 3.43 -66.58 -68.27
C ILE A 520 2.32 -67.51 -67.76
N GLN A 521 2.14 -68.66 -68.42
CA GLN A 521 1.17 -69.67 -67.97
C GLN A 521 1.59 -70.25 -66.62
N PRO A 522 0.70 -70.33 -65.61
CA PRO A 522 1.04 -70.79 -64.25
C PRO A 522 1.43 -72.27 -64.19
N LEU A 523 1.03 -73.07 -65.19
CA LEU A 523 1.44 -74.47 -65.34
C LEU A 523 1.97 -74.69 -66.76
N ASN A 524 3.10 -75.38 -66.88
CA ASN A 524 3.69 -75.70 -68.17
C ASN A 524 2.84 -76.74 -68.91
N ARG A 525 2.22 -76.35 -70.02
CA ARG A 525 1.35 -77.23 -70.84
C ARG A 525 2.09 -78.45 -71.38
N ARG A 526 3.37 -78.30 -71.74
CA ARG A 526 4.19 -79.41 -72.26
C ARG A 526 4.47 -80.45 -71.17
N ALA A 527 4.80 -79.99 -69.96
CA ALA A 527 5.04 -80.87 -68.82
C ALA A 527 3.77 -81.59 -68.33
N LEU A 528 2.60 -80.93 -68.43
CA LEU A 528 1.30 -81.54 -68.17
C LEU A 528 0.97 -82.64 -69.19
N ALA A 529 1.21 -82.39 -70.48
CA ALA A 529 0.98 -83.36 -71.55
C ALA A 529 1.95 -84.55 -71.49
N ALA A 530 3.20 -84.33 -71.06
CA ALA A 530 4.23 -85.35 -70.94
C ALA A 530 4.15 -86.20 -69.65
N GLY A 531 3.14 -86.02 -68.80
CA GLY A 531 2.95 -86.84 -67.59
C GLY A 531 4.00 -86.64 -66.50
N ALA A 532 4.69 -85.49 -66.46
CA ALA A 532 5.72 -85.23 -65.46
C ALA A 532 5.17 -85.23 -64.01
N PRO A 533 6.00 -85.50 -62.97
CA PRO A 533 5.58 -85.45 -61.58
C PRO A 533 4.98 -84.08 -61.22
N ALA A 534 3.84 -84.06 -60.53
CA ALA A 534 3.08 -82.84 -60.28
C ALA A 534 3.87 -81.74 -59.53
N TRP A 535 4.80 -82.13 -58.65
CA TRP A 535 5.70 -81.19 -57.95
C TRP A 535 6.70 -80.51 -58.91
N ARG A 536 7.23 -81.25 -59.90
CA ARG A 536 8.11 -80.68 -60.95
C ARG A 536 7.34 -79.71 -61.84
N ILE A 537 6.07 -79.99 -62.13
CA ILE A 537 5.22 -79.09 -62.93
C ILE A 537 4.96 -77.78 -62.19
N ALA A 538 4.64 -77.87 -60.89
CA ALA A 538 4.46 -76.68 -60.04
C ALA A 538 5.74 -75.85 -59.99
N PHE A 539 6.89 -76.47 -59.71
CA PHE A 539 8.17 -75.79 -59.64
C PHE A 539 8.61 -75.19 -60.98
N ALA A 540 8.44 -75.90 -62.09
CA ALA A 540 8.78 -75.42 -63.43
C ALA A 540 7.91 -74.24 -63.88
N GLY A 541 6.66 -74.15 -63.42
CA GLY A 541 5.80 -72.99 -63.65
C GLY A 541 6.14 -71.79 -62.76
N TRP A 542 6.72 -72.05 -61.58
CA TRP A 542 7.07 -71.05 -60.58
C TRP A 542 8.41 -70.36 -60.89
N LEU A 543 9.42 -71.16 -61.25
CA LEU A 543 10.82 -70.73 -61.35
C LEU A 543 11.03 -69.51 -62.28
N PRO A 544 10.40 -69.42 -63.47
CA PRO A 544 10.59 -68.26 -64.34
C PRO A 544 10.07 -66.96 -63.70
N VAL A 545 8.91 -67.01 -63.03
CA VAL A 545 8.33 -65.83 -62.37
C VAL A 545 9.12 -65.46 -61.12
N ALA A 546 9.58 -66.45 -60.36
CA ALA A 546 10.47 -66.19 -59.22
C ALA A 546 11.79 -65.53 -59.68
N ALA A 547 12.41 -66.02 -60.76
CA ALA A 547 13.63 -65.43 -61.32
C ALA A 547 13.40 -64.00 -61.86
N THR A 548 12.30 -63.75 -62.59
CA THR A 548 11.91 -62.39 -62.99
C THR A 548 11.66 -61.51 -61.76
N GLY A 549 11.04 -62.06 -60.73
CA GLY A 549 10.82 -61.38 -59.45
C GLY A 549 12.12 -60.97 -58.75
N LEU A 550 13.17 -61.79 -58.78
CA LEU A 550 14.49 -61.44 -58.25
C LEU A 550 15.12 -60.28 -59.02
N LEU A 551 14.97 -60.26 -60.34
CA LEU A 551 15.41 -59.12 -61.17
C LEU A 551 14.60 -57.86 -60.86
N GLN A 552 13.30 -57.99 -60.61
CA GLN A 552 12.45 -56.87 -60.15
C GLN A 552 12.89 -56.34 -58.79
N VAL A 553 13.26 -57.21 -57.84
CA VAL A 553 13.84 -56.79 -56.55
C VAL A 553 15.13 -56.02 -56.77
N ALA A 554 16.07 -56.53 -57.58
CA ALA A 554 17.33 -55.86 -57.86
C ALA A 554 17.11 -54.48 -58.50
N ALA A 555 16.24 -54.39 -59.52
CA ALA A 555 15.92 -53.14 -60.19
C ALA A 555 15.25 -52.13 -59.24
N LEU A 556 14.25 -52.57 -58.47
CA LEU A 556 13.56 -51.74 -57.50
C LEU A 556 14.53 -51.20 -56.44
N MET A 557 15.33 -52.08 -55.84
CA MET A 557 16.27 -51.68 -54.78
C MET A 557 17.38 -50.77 -55.30
N SER A 558 17.80 -50.93 -56.56
CA SER A 558 18.75 -50.04 -57.21
C SER A 558 18.20 -48.61 -57.29
N VAL A 559 16.96 -48.46 -57.77
CA VAL A 559 16.30 -47.15 -57.86
C VAL A 559 16.05 -46.57 -56.47
N LEU A 560 15.54 -47.37 -55.53
CA LEU A 560 15.25 -46.88 -54.18
C LEU A 560 16.52 -46.43 -53.46
N HIS A 561 17.62 -47.18 -53.58
CA HIS A 561 18.87 -46.86 -52.90
C HIS A 561 19.61 -45.68 -53.54
N TRP A 562 19.86 -45.72 -54.86
CA TRP A 562 20.68 -44.72 -55.53
C TRP A 562 19.91 -43.48 -56.00
N GLN A 563 18.68 -43.63 -56.50
CA GLN A 563 17.91 -42.50 -57.02
C GLN A 563 17.12 -41.76 -55.92
N LEU A 564 16.55 -42.51 -54.98
CA LEU A 564 15.69 -41.97 -53.91
C LEU A 564 16.41 -41.88 -52.56
N GLY A 565 17.65 -42.38 -52.47
CA GLY A 565 18.49 -42.27 -51.27
C GLY A 565 18.03 -43.12 -50.09
N LEU A 566 17.31 -44.22 -50.32
CA LEU A 566 16.86 -45.12 -49.26
C LEU A 566 18.07 -45.74 -48.54
N ARG A 567 18.29 -45.31 -47.29
CA ARG A 567 19.29 -45.89 -46.40
C ARG A 567 18.66 -47.06 -45.67
N MET A 568 19.29 -48.23 -45.79
CA MET A 568 18.84 -49.45 -45.13
C MET A 568 19.85 -49.82 -44.05
N THR A 569 19.40 -49.98 -42.81
CA THR A 569 20.27 -50.41 -41.70
C THR A 569 20.89 -51.77 -41.98
N HIS A 570 20.12 -52.70 -42.55
CA HIS A 570 20.57 -54.07 -42.87
C HIS A 570 20.43 -54.40 -44.37
N ALA A 571 21.15 -53.68 -45.24
CA ALA A 571 20.98 -53.76 -46.70
C ALA A 571 21.01 -55.20 -47.28
N ALA A 572 21.98 -56.04 -46.90
CA ALA A 572 22.06 -57.42 -47.36
C ALA A 572 20.87 -58.27 -46.88
N GLY A 573 20.46 -58.06 -45.63
CA GLY A 573 19.26 -58.69 -45.05
C GLY A 573 17.98 -58.29 -45.78
N THR A 574 17.83 -57.00 -46.13
CA THR A 574 16.70 -56.49 -46.92
C THR A 574 16.60 -57.18 -48.28
N ILE A 575 17.70 -57.27 -49.03
CA ILE A 575 17.70 -57.91 -50.36
C ILE A 575 17.38 -59.40 -50.24
N GLY A 576 18.00 -60.12 -49.30
CA GLY A 576 17.73 -61.54 -49.07
C GLY A 576 16.29 -61.80 -48.63
N PHE A 577 15.74 -60.93 -47.78
CA PHE A 577 14.34 -61.01 -47.35
C PHE A 577 13.38 -60.76 -48.53
N LEU A 578 13.63 -59.75 -49.35
CA LEU A 578 12.81 -59.47 -50.54
C LEU A 578 12.87 -60.58 -51.59
N ALA A 579 14.01 -61.27 -51.70
CA ALA A 579 14.14 -62.47 -52.52
C ALA A 579 13.20 -63.60 -52.04
N LEU A 580 13.05 -63.77 -50.73
CA LEU A 580 12.09 -64.70 -50.14
C LEU A 580 10.64 -64.23 -50.34
N VAL A 581 10.37 -62.93 -50.18
CA VAL A 581 9.05 -62.33 -50.40
C VAL A 581 8.57 -62.55 -51.83
N THR A 582 9.41 -62.27 -52.83
CA THR A 582 9.04 -62.45 -54.25
C THR A 582 8.78 -63.93 -54.58
N CYS A 583 9.58 -64.84 -54.03
CA CYS A 583 9.36 -66.28 -54.10
C CYS A 583 7.99 -66.70 -53.54
N CYS A 584 7.65 -66.20 -52.35
CA CYS A 584 6.39 -66.47 -51.67
C CYS A 584 5.19 -65.93 -52.45
N PHE A 585 5.23 -64.66 -52.84
CA PHE A 585 4.15 -64.02 -53.61
C PHE A 585 3.95 -64.71 -54.96
N ALA A 586 5.04 -65.05 -55.67
CA ALA A 586 4.96 -65.81 -56.91
C ALA A 586 4.29 -67.18 -56.70
N ALA A 587 4.58 -67.89 -55.61
CA ALA A 587 3.98 -69.20 -55.34
C ALA A 587 2.47 -69.09 -55.04
N ILE A 588 2.06 -68.11 -54.24
CA ILE A 588 0.64 -67.88 -53.91
C ILE A 588 -0.15 -67.47 -55.16
N VAL A 589 0.36 -66.52 -55.93
CA VAL A 589 -0.27 -66.05 -57.16
C VAL A 589 -0.35 -67.18 -58.19
N GLN A 590 0.70 -68.00 -58.29
CA GLN A 590 0.69 -69.18 -59.16
C GLN A 590 -0.42 -70.14 -58.77
N TRP A 591 -0.53 -70.48 -57.48
CA TRP A 591 -1.53 -71.43 -56.99
C TRP A 591 -2.95 -70.98 -57.33
N LEU A 592 -3.28 -69.72 -57.02
CA LEU A 592 -4.60 -69.15 -57.30
C LEU A 592 -4.94 -69.21 -58.79
N ASN A 593 -4.00 -68.82 -59.65
CA ASN A 593 -4.19 -68.91 -61.11
C ASN A 593 -4.25 -70.36 -61.61
N ALA A 594 -3.41 -71.26 -61.07
CA ALA A 594 -3.37 -72.66 -61.45
C ALA A 594 -4.66 -73.39 -61.05
N ARG A 595 -5.27 -73.05 -59.91
CA ARG A 595 -6.47 -73.72 -59.41
C ARG A 595 -7.76 -73.19 -60.02
N PHE A 596 -7.87 -71.87 -60.19
CA PHE A 596 -9.12 -71.18 -60.55
C PHE A 596 -9.13 -70.56 -61.96
N GLY A 597 -8.01 -70.60 -62.69
CA GLY A 597 -7.95 -70.06 -64.05
C GLY A 597 -8.24 -68.56 -64.10
N ALA A 598 -9.15 -68.12 -64.97
CA ALA A 598 -9.52 -66.72 -65.10
C ALA A 598 -10.07 -66.10 -63.79
N ALA A 599 -10.85 -66.86 -63.01
CA ALA A 599 -11.33 -66.41 -61.71
C ALA A 599 -10.18 -66.23 -60.69
N GLY A 600 -9.08 -66.99 -60.85
CA GLY A 600 -7.88 -66.88 -60.03
C GLY A 600 -7.24 -65.50 -60.11
N ARG A 601 -7.32 -64.83 -61.27
CA ARG A 601 -6.80 -63.46 -61.44
C ARG A 601 -7.55 -62.45 -60.59
N ILE A 602 -8.88 -62.59 -60.50
CA ILE A 602 -9.74 -61.75 -59.66
C ILE A 602 -9.47 -62.03 -58.18
N LEU A 603 -9.30 -63.31 -57.82
CA LEU A 603 -8.94 -63.70 -56.44
C LEU A 603 -7.57 -63.15 -56.01
N VAL A 604 -6.57 -63.13 -56.89
CA VAL A 604 -5.26 -62.52 -56.60
C VAL A 604 -5.41 -61.03 -56.29
N LEU A 605 -6.27 -60.32 -57.03
CA LEU A 605 -6.57 -58.92 -56.75
C LEU A 605 -7.34 -58.75 -55.44
N ALA A 606 -8.33 -59.61 -55.15
CA ALA A 606 -9.08 -59.57 -53.89
C ALA A 606 -8.17 -59.81 -52.68
N VAL A 607 -7.25 -60.80 -52.78
CA VAL A 607 -6.23 -61.08 -51.75
C VAL A 607 -5.25 -59.91 -51.61
N LEU A 608 -4.88 -59.24 -52.71
CA LEU A 608 -4.08 -58.01 -52.64
C LEU A 608 -4.80 -56.92 -51.83
N MET A 609 -6.08 -56.67 -52.10
CA MET A 609 -6.86 -55.65 -51.40
C MET A 609 -7.02 -55.97 -49.90
N LEU A 610 -7.23 -57.24 -49.57
CA LEU A 610 -7.30 -57.71 -48.18
C LEU A 610 -5.95 -57.54 -47.45
N GLN A 611 -4.84 -57.82 -48.13
CA GLN A 611 -3.49 -57.61 -47.60
C GLN A 611 -3.18 -56.13 -47.40
N LEU A 612 -3.52 -55.29 -48.37
CA LEU A 612 -3.28 -53.84 -48.32
C LEU A 612 -3.98 -53.21 -47.10
N THR A 613 -5.22 -53.62 -46.83
CA THR A 613 -6.03 -53.11 -45.72
C THR A 613 -5.63 -53.69 -44.37
N SER A 614 -5.18 -54.95 -44.33
CA SER A 614 -4.90 -55.62 -43.05
C SER A 614 -3.42 -55.64 -42.65
N ALA A 615 -2.44 -55.37 -43.53
CA ALA A 615 -1.01 -55.57 -43.23
C ALA A 615 -0.39 -54.54 -42.25
N GLY A 616 -1.14 -53.56 -41.75
CA GLY A 616 -0.64 -52.58 -40.77
C GLY A 616 0.45 -51.64 -41.32
N GLY A 617 0.53 -51.47 -42.65
CA GLY A 617 1.60 -50.72 -43.32
C GLY A 617 1.51 -49.20 -43.18
N THR A 618 0.32 -48.64 -43.36
CA THR A 618 0.06 -47.19 -43.21
C THR A 618 -0.20 -46.85 -41.74
N TYR A 619 -1.27 -47.40 -41.19
CA TYR A 619 -1.68 -47.23 -39.80
C TYR A 619 -1.48 -48.55 -39.04
N PRO A 620 -1.33 -48.50 -37.71
CA PRO A 620 -1.34 -49.71 -36.88
C PRO A 620 -2.60 -50.54 -37.14
N VAL A 621 -2.47 -51.86 -37.05
CA VAL A 621 -3.62 -52.75 -37.24
C VAL A 621 -4.71 -52.50 -36.16
N GLN A 622 -4.33 -52.04 -34.98
CA GLN A 622 -5.21 -51.75 -33.84
C GLN A 622 -6.22 -50.63 -34.15
N THR A 623 -5.85 -49.69 -35.03
CA THR A 623 -6.76 -48.61 -35.46
C THR A 623 -7.72 -49.07 -36.56
N SER A 624 -7.58 -50.29 -37.08
CA SER A 624 -8.49 -50.84 -38.09
C SER A 624 -9.75 -51.47 -37.46
N PRO A 625 -10.87 -51.58 -38.21
CA PRO A 625 -12.02 -52.38 -37.78
C PRO A 625 -11.64 -53.83 -37.43
N GLY A 626 -12.36 -54.44 -36.48
CA GLY A 626 -12.00 -55.75 -35.90
C GLY A 626 -11.85 -56.89 -36.92
N PHE A 627 -12.53 -56.82 -38.07
CA PHE A 627 -12.35 -57.78 -39.16
C PHE A 627 -10.91 -57.80 -39.70
N PHE A 628 -10.33 -56.63 -39.99
CA PHE A 628 -8.98 -56.52 -40.52
C PHE A 628 -7.93 -56.92 -39.47
N GLY A 629 -8.16 -56.54 -38.20
CA GLY A 629 -7.35 -57.00 -37.07
C GLY A 629 -7.36 -58.52 -36.89
N ALA A 630 -8.49 -59.19 -37.08
CA ALA A 630 -8.60 -60.64 -36.99
C ALA A 630 -7.87 -61.38 -38.12
N ILE A 631 -7.83 -60.80 -39.32
CA ILE A 631 -7.21 -61.42 -40.50
C ILE A 631 -5.71 -61.11 -40.60
N HIS A 632 -5.25 -59.97 -40.08
CA HIS A 632 -3.86 -59.53 -40.06
C HIS A 632 -2.82 -60.64 -39.84
N PRO A 633 -2.88 -61.49 -38.80
CA PRO A 633 -1.86 -62.52 -38.56
C PRO A 633 -1.85 -63.66 -39.61
N TYR A 634 -2.90 -63.79 -40.43
CA TYR A 634 -3.01 -64.86 -41.43
C TYR A 634 -2.54 -64.44 -42.82
N LEU A 635 -2.06 -63.21 -42.99
CA LEU A 635 -1.63 -62.68 -44.27
C LEU A 635 -0.10 -62.60 -44.35
N PRO A 636 0.53 -63.06 -45.44
CA PRO A 636 1.98 -63.00 -45.55
C PRO A 636 2.49 -61.55 -45.57
N MET A 637 1.76 -60.62 -46.19
CA MET A 637 2.18 -59.21 -46.25
C MET A 637 2.34 -58.54 -44.88
N THR A 638 1.62 -58.97 -43.85
CA THR A 638 1.80 -58.52 -42.46
C THR A 638 3.25 -58.71 -41.99
N TYR A 639 3.74 -59.95 -42.10
CA TYR A 639 5.10 -60.30 -41.71
C TYR A 639 6.15 -59.63 -42.61
N VAL A 640 5.81 -59.38 -43.89
CA VAL A 640 6.70 -58.67 -44.81
C VAL A 640 6.88 -57.21 -44.39
N VAL A 641 5.78 -56.52 -44.07
CA VAL A 641 5.82 -55.12 -43.64
C VAL A 641 6.64 -54.99 -42.35
N ASP A 642 6.36 -55.83 -41.35
CA ASP A 642 7.06 -55.79 -40.07
C ASP A 642 8.54 -56.16 -40.21
N GLY A 643 8.86 -57.20 -40.98
CA GLY A 643 10.25 -57.58 -41.26
C GLY A 643 11.03 -56.49 -42.00
N LEU A 644 10.41 -55.86 -43.00
CA LEU A 644 11.05 -54.77 -43.75
C LEU A 644 11.26 -53.52 -42.92
N ARG A 645 10.35 -53.17 -41.99
CA ARG A 645 10.58 -52.07 -41.04
C ARG A 645 11.88 -52.29 -40.26
N ARG A 646 12.04 -53.48 -39.67
CA ARG A 646 13.24 -53.82 -38.87
C ARG A 646 14.53 -53.83 -39.70
N LEU A 647 14.46 -54.22 -40.97
CA LEU A 647 15.62 -54.26 -41.86
C LEU A 647 15.98 -52.87 -42.44
N ILE A 648 14.98 -52.04 -42.72
CA ILE A 648 15.16 -50.71 -43.32
C ILE A 648 15.50 -49.66 -42.27
N THR A 649 14.68 -49.50 -41.22
CA THR A 649 14.84 -48.44 -40.21
C THR A 649 15.63 -48.92 -38.98
N GLY A 650 15.56 -50.21 -38.62
CA GLY A 650 16.33 -50.81 -37.53
C GLY A 650 15.47 -51.53 -36.48
N GLY A 651 16.11 -52.07 -35.44
CA GLY A 651 15.46 -52.79 -34.34
C GLY A 651 15.78 -54.29 -34.30
N GLY A 652 15.17 -54.99 -33.33
CA GLY A 652 15.40 -56.42 -33.12
C GLY A 652 15.11 -57.27 -34.37
N LEU A 653 15.98 -58.25 -34.65
CA LEU A 653 15.86 -59.16 -35.80
C LEU A 653 14.92 -60.36 -35.56
N GLY A 654 14.39 -60.52 -34.34
CA GLY A 654 13.46 -61.60 -33.99
C GLY A 654 12.24 -61.68 -34.92
N PRO A 655 11.50 -60.57 -35.13
CA PRO A 655 10.38 -60.53 -36.08
C PRO A 655 10.78 -60.86 -37.52
N VAL A 656 12.01 -60.53 -37.95
CA VAL A 656 12.52 -60.85 -39.29
C VAL A 656 12.66 -62.35 -39.47
N TRP A 657 13.23 -63.05 -38.49
CA TRP A 657 13.36 -64.51 -38.53
C TRP A 657 12.00 -65.21 -38.51
N GLN A 658 11.07 -64.72 -37.70
CA GLN A 658 9.69 -65.21 -37.69
C GLN A 658 9.04 -65.01 -39.07
N ALA A 659 9.20 -63.83 -39.66
CA ALA A 659 8.68 -63.54 -41.00
C ALA A 659 9.27 -64.48 -42.05
N CYS A 660 10.59 -64.75 -42.02
CA CYS A 660 11.23 -65.72 -42.90
C CYS A 660 10.60 -67.11 -42.78
N ALA A 661 10.42 -67.61 -41.55
CA ALA A 661 9.81 -68.92 -41.31
C ALA A 661 8.38 -69.01 -41.86
N VAL A 662 7.57 -67.97 -41.62
CA VAL A 662 6.19 -67.89 -42.11
C VAL A 662 6.16 -67.85 -43.65
N LEU A 663 6.99 -67.02 -44.29
CA LEU A 663 7.05 -66.92 -45.77
C LEU A 663 7.51 -68.22 -46.43
N VAL A 664 8.47 -68.93 -45.83
CA VAL A 664 8.88 -70.27 -46.31
C VAL A 664 7.71 -71.25 -46.22
N ALA A 665 6.96 -71.24 -45.11
CA ALA A 665 5.78 -72.10 -44.94
C ALA A 665 4.69 -71.77 -45.97
N PHE A 666 4.41 -70.49 -46.22
CA PHE A 666 3.47 -70.07 -47.28
C PHE A 666 3.94 -70.50 -48.67
N THR A 667 5.23 -70.35 -48.97
CA THR A 667 5.81 -70.76 -50.26
C THR A 667 5.66 -72.26 -50.47
N ALA A 668 6.06 -73.06 -49.48
CA ALA A 668 5.96 -74.52 -49.53
C ALA A 668 4.50 -74.98 -49.64
N GLY A 669 3.60 -74.39 -48.85
CA GLY A 669 2.16 -74.67 -48.90
C GLY A 669 1.54 -74.33 -50.25
N ALA A 670 1.82 -73.15 -50.80
CA ALA A 670 1.30 -72.74 -52.10
C ALA A 670 1.83 -73.60 -53.26
N LEU A 671 3.10 -73.99 -53.25
CA LEU A 671 3.67 -74.92 -54.23
C LEU A 671 3.06 -76.32 -54.11
N ALA A 672 2.85 -76.83 -52.89
CA ALA A 672 2.17 -78.11 -52.67
C ALA A 672 0.73 -78.08 -53.19
N LEU A 673 -0.02 -77.01 -52.91
CA LEU A 673 -1.37 -76.82 -53.43
C LEU A 673 -1.40 -76.66 -54.96
N THR A 674 -0.36 -76.05 -55.55
CA THR A 674 -0.18 -75.98 -57.00
C THR A 674 0.09 -77.35 -57.59
N ALA A 675 0.92 -78.17 -56.95
CA ALA A 675 1.18 -79.55 -57.36
C ALA A 675 -0.11 -80.40 -57.29
N LEU A 676 -0.92 -80.25 -56.25
CA LEU A 676 -2.24 -80.90 -56.17
C LEU A 676 -3.17 -80.45 -57.32
N SER A 677 -3.16 -79.16 -57.65
CA SER A 677 -3.92 -78.60 -58.76
C SER A 677 -3.43 -79.12 -60.12
N ALA A 678 -2.11 -79.30 -60.28
CA ALA A 678 -1.50 -79.89 -61.46
C ALA A 678 -1.90 -81.37 -61.61
N ARG A 679 -1.85 -82.15 -60.52
CA ARG A 679 -2.26 -83.57 -60.51
C ARG A 679 -3.72 -83.74 -60.93
N ARG A 680 -4.64 -82.91 -60.41
CA ARG A 680 -6.04 -82.90 -60.85
C ARG A 680 -6.18 -82.57 -62.34
N LYS A 681 -5.36 -81.65 -62.84
CA LYS A 681 -5.32 -81.25 -64.25
C LYS A 681 -4.62 -82.24 -65.19
N GLN A 682 -4.01 -83.31 -64.69
CA GLN A 682 -3.49 -84.39 -65.53
C GLN A 682 -4.57 -85.40 -65.93
N VAL A 683 -5.71 -85.41 -65.24
CA VAL A 683 -6.88 -86.23 -65.59
C VAL A 683 -7.78 -85.41 -66.54
N TRP A 684 -8.13 -85.98 -67.69
CA TRP A 684 -9.02 -85.35 -68.68
C TRP A 684 -10.49 -85.57 -68.28
N THR A 685 -11.27 -84.50 -68.19
CA THR A 685 -12.71 -84.53 -67.91
C THR A 685 -13.52 -84.10 -69.14
N LEU A 686 -14.78 -84.51 -69.23
CA LEU A 686 -15.71 -84.18 -70.34
C LEU A 686 -15.83 -82.66 -70.58
N ASP A 687 -15.90 -81.86 -69.50
CA ASP A 687 -15.96 -80.38 -69.55
C ASP A 687 -14.75 -79.73 -70.24
N ARG A 688 -13.65 -80.47 -70.38
CA ARG A 688 -12.41 -80.00 -71.00
C ARG A 688 -12.33 -80.29 -72.50
N LEU A 689 -13.09 -81.29 -72.95
CA LEU A 689 -13.29 -81.62 -74.37
C LEU A 689 -14.31 -80.68 -75.02
N HIS A 690 -15.26 -80.14 -74.24
CA HIS A 690 -16.22 -79.10 -74.65
C HIS A 690 -16.20 -77.90 -73.70
N PRO A 691 -15.24 -76.96 -73.83
CA PRO A 691 -15.23 -75.75 -73.01
C PRO A 691 -16.44 -74.86 -73.31
N GLU A 692 -17.19 -74.46 -72.28
CA GLU A 692 -18.34 -73.54 -72.39
C GLU A 692 -17.95 -72.11 -72.85
N LEU A 693 -16.65 -71.80 -72.81
CA LEU A 693 -16.06 -70.55 -73.26
C LEU A 693 -14.87 -70.86 -74.18
N SER A 694 -15.12 -70.92 -75.49
CA SER A 694 -14.08 -70.60 -76.47
C SER A 694 -14.08 -69.08 -76.65
N LEU A 695 -12.96 -68.44 -76.32
CA LEU A 695 -12.73 -67.05 -76.70
C LEU A 695 -12.54 -66.95 -78.21
#